data_AF-A0ABD5W6M1-F1
#
_entry.id   AF-A0ABD5W6M1-F1
#
_cell.length_a   1.000
_cell.length_b   1.000
_cell.length_c   1.000
_cell.angle_alpha   90.00
_cell.angle_beta   90.00
_cell.angle_gamma   90.00
#
_symmetry.space_group_name_H-M   'P 1'
#
loop_
_entity.id
_entity.type
_entity.pdbx_description
1 polymer ?
#
loop_
_entity_poly.entity_id
_entity_poly.type
_entity_poly.pdbx_seq_one_letter_code
_entity_poly.pdbx_strand_id
1 'polypeptide(L)'
;MLVNDEEDPDTDAPEGGLPDETPTPDAEKDGFDPVENGEIEIYEDGDDRVAGQPEDGGVRTDPDEFKRFHELLTAEAPDGYTPYYIKCERDEKGPFGGGAWSNPENRLSVEEAIAWLESGGNIGIVGTTDDCPVDLDVDDPDLVAEEDVKQTLRATSRSRGGYHGWYFGDDEIPNIDSDAGEVRAMNQYVLAPGSHVPVNLDDPDDPDLDEIAPSERENVGRYSLTEEHPVARLEYEEIPPIYREEHEQRQEVIEQRPDRRDDPPEPTGDGDNRSAVFDLDITDVTGLSWGYRGVNPIGHHSNDHRGNDRYFKIDREHGARDFKDNVSYSPASWVLADAGERDPRIPNGGLTDREYFVYWRYCKENNLVPADDPIPRRALVWVAIDTGLCDSDDVEDGWKLPADAHNDALDAVREKYDLDPGRDPVPSDDADAVAPLPLALLDRLTGEERERAARKRGLNIPTTDDARTRLRDAVFRELRAGNTTVLDAPTALGKSHTVATEPWRRRGDVTGEAPVVHLHATTDARDDAASKTRDSGANGAVLKGRKEISPLARGDHDPRAVAEGDEDRQVVTIDGEPASQWLDRQCDEKGLPFSTALTLARERNDQDLDDLPPEGQEDPAVAQWNGIPRTEDGDPAKDVIHGTHQFAYVPSLRRHTNVILDEQPDFTVEVSDERIQRGVSSYLQAINAPVSSWTGLIALADADLSGSTSDAAKERSALDDALDKDPPTEWYADDRDAHALAPDLARAVWRAVRYGDADGNGRRSAKVLHEPPRLDAGDGDQYAGAWLSVVIDDEDYTVQSVWSTPDLSQARAVVGLDAHPSMPMWELNGAPGMDRDAVLDPAERRLWRRYERGLSVVQIGDATRPAPGATPASG
;
A
#
# COMPACT_ATOMS: atom_id res chain seq x y z
N MET A 1 -7.78 68.30 -39.86
CA MET A 1 -9.08 68.68 -39.29
C MET A 1 -9.33 67.73 -38.13
N LEU A 2 -9.23 68.10 -36.86
CA LEU A 2 -8.80 69.34 -36.17
C LEU A 2 -7.99 68.83 -34.92
N VAL A 3 -6.91 69.43 -34.36
CA VAL A 3 -6.58 70.84 -34.00
C VAL A 3 -7.53 71.35 -32.90
N ASN A 4 -7.15 71.78 -31.68
CA ASN A 4 -5.89 71.87 -30.89
C ASN A 4 -6.31 71.95 -29.37
N ASP A 5 -5.57 72.18 -28.28
CA ASP A 5 -4.20 72.62 -27.83
C ASP A 5 -3.83 71.76 -26.57
N GLU A 6 -2.58 71.40 -26.21
CA GLU A 6 -1.51 72.08 -25.41
C GLU A 6 -1.85 72.59 -23.97
N GLU A 7 -1.20 72.05 -22.92
CA GLU A 7 -0.30 72.71 -21.91
C GLU A 7 -0.08 71.88 -20.60
N ASP A 8 1.02 72.16 -19.88
CA ASP A 8 1.63 71.50 -18.67
C ASP A 8 1.86 72.62 -17.58
N PRO A 9 2.57 72.51 -16.41
CA PRO A 9 3.20 71.39 -15.68
C PRO A 9 3.02 71.44 -14.10
N ASP A 10 3.86 70.68 -13.36
CA ASP A 10 4.31 70.87 -11.95
C ASP A 10 3.30 70.67 -10.77
N THR A 11 3.65 70.28 -9.52
CA THR A 11 4.96 70.02 -8.83
C THR A 11 4.84 69.06 -7.60
N ASP A 12 5.94 68.36 -7.27
CA ASP A 12 6.46 67.91 -5.95
C ASP A 12 5.68 67.06 -4.90
N ALA A 13 6.44 66.41 -4.01
CA ALA A 13 6.04 65.45 -2.93
C ALA A 13 6.11 66.07 -1.50
N PRO A 14 6.07 65.35 -0.35
CA PRO A 14 7.10 64.37 0.10
C PRO A 14 6.61 63.20 1.02
N GLU A 15 7.55 62.59 1.76
CA GLU A 15 7.54 61.32 2.52
C GLU A 15 6.96 61.40 3.97
N GLY A 16 6.78 60.25 4.67
CA GLY A 16 6.73 60.25 6.16
C GLY A 16 6.25 59.01 6.95
N GLY A 17 7.16 58.07 7.28
CA GLY A 17 7.37 57.42 8.60
C GLY A 17 6.27 56.67 9.41
N LEU A 18 6.65 55.49 9.95
CA LEU A 18 5.99 54.75 11.06
C LEU A 18 6.21 55.44 12.44
N PRO A 19 5.49 55.04 13.51
CA PRO A 19 6.09 54.08 14.48
C PRO A 19 5.11 53.05 15.09
N ASP A 20 5.59 52.33 16.10
CA ASP A 20 5.11 51.08 16.72
C ASP A 20 4.42 51.28 18.10
N GLU A 21 4.06 50.16 18.77
CA GLU A 21 3.78 49.90 20.20
C GLU A 21 2.38 49.30 20.55
N THR A 22 2.42 48.16 21.25
CA THR A 22 1.29 47.38 21.82
C THR A 22 0.79 47.94 23.17
N PRO A 23 -0.43 47.57 23.61
CA PRO A 23 -0.51 46.94 24.94
C PRO A 23 -1.57 45.82 25.11
N THR A 24 -1.36 45.00 26.13
CA THR A 24 -2.31 44.00 26.70
C THR A 24 -3.36 44.63 27.63
N PRO A 25 -4.48 43.93 27.90
CA PRO A 25 -5.27 44.12 29.13
C PRO A 25 -5.41 42.85 30.00
N ASP A 26 -5.67 43.05 31.30
CA ASP A 26 -5.88 42.01 32.32
C ASP A 26 -7.31 41.41 32.34
N ALA A 27 -7.49 40.35 33.14
CA ALA A 27 -8.76 39.64 33.33
C ALA A 27 -9.66 40.20 34.45
N GLU A 28 -10.97 39.95 34.35
CA GLU A 28 -11.90 39.97 35.50
C GLU A 28 -12.94 38.83 35.37
N LYS A 29 -13.77 38.59 36.40
CA LYS A 29 -14.50 37.32 36.61
C LYS A 29 -16.02 37.44 36.57
N ASP A 30 -16.67 36.44 35.98
CA ASP A 30 -17.94 35.78 36.38
C ASP A 30 -18.01 34.44 35.60
N GLY A 31 -18.71 33.38 36.00
CA GLY A 31 -19.49 33.16 37.23
C GLY A 31 -20.68 32.20 37.00
N PHE A 32 -20.45 30.89 36.94
CA PHE A 32 -21.51 29.87 36.78
C PHE A 32 -21.24 28.58 37.60
N ASP A 33 -22.33 27.88 37.98
CA ASP A 33 -22.34 26.62 38.74
C ASP A 33 -22.52 25.40 37.79
N PRO A 34 -22.26 24.15 38.23
CA PRO A 34 -22.11 23.00 37.35
C PRO A 34 -23.43 22.34 36.88
N VAL A 35 -23.34 21.63 35.76
CA VAL A 35 -24.31 20.71 35.17
C VAL A 35 -23.51 19.45 34.81
N GLU A 36 -23.60 18.38 35.60
CA GLU A 36 -24.41 17.18 35.35
C GLU A 36 -23.99 16.40 34.08
N ASN A 37 -23.38 15.23 34.33
CA ASN A 37 -23.18 14.06 33.45
C ASN A 37 -22.68 14.29 32.02
N GLY A 38 -21.46 13.84 31.72
CA GLY A 38 -21.02 13.65 30.33
C GLY A 38 -21.80 12.51 29.66
N GLU A 39 -22.28 12.76 28.44
CA GLU A 39 -22.80 11.72 27.55
C GLU A 39 -21.65 11.24 26.64
N ILE A 40 -21.61 9.96 26.23
CA ILE A 40 -20.70 9.57 25.13
C ILE A 40 -21.28 10.16 23.85
N GLU A 41 -20.46 10.89 23.10
CA GLU A 41 -20.79 11.25 21.72
C GLU A 41 -20.32 10.14 20.75
N ILE A 42 -21.23 9.76 19.85
CA ILE A 42 -20.96 8.87 18.72
C ILE A 42 -20.82 9.77 17.50
N TYR A 43 -19.69 9.67 16.82
CA TYR A 43 -19.42 10.52 15.66
C TYR A 43 -19.88 9.78 14.39
N GLU A 44 -20.80 10.39 13.64
CA GLU A 44 -21.33 9.87 12.37
C GLU A 44 -20.73 10.65 11.19
N ASP A 45 -19.42 10.48 10.99
CA ASP A 45 -18.65 11.09 9.90
C ASP A 45 -18.03 9.97 9.02
N GLY A 46 -18.63 9.69 7.86
CA GLY A 46 -18.02 8.85 6.81
C GLY A 46 -17.82 7.35 7.11
N ASP A 47 -18.91 6.60 7.18
CA ASP A 47 -18.99 5.11 7.09
C ASP A 47 -18.53 4.26 8.30
N ASP A 48 -18.00 4.85 9.39
CA ASP A 48 -17.71 4.15 10.67
C ASP A 48 -18.17 4.94 11.91
N ARG A 49 -18.95 4.32 12.81
CA ARG A 49 -19.37 4.94 14.10
C ARG A 49 -18.34 4.78 15.19
N VAL A 50 -17.43 5.74 15.32
CA VAL A 50 -16.35 5.66 16.30
C VAL A 50 -16.72 6.28 17.66
N ALA A 51 -16.57 5.49 18.73
CA ALA A 51 -16.69 5.90 20.13
C ALA A 51 -15.31 6.23 20.76
N GLY A 52 -15.30 7.15 21.72
CA GLY A 52 -14.06 7.60 22.38
C GLY A 52 -13.31 8.70 21.60
N GLN A 53 -14.04 9.58 20.92
CA GLN A 53 -13.49 10.80 20.29
C GLN A 53 -13.99 12.05 21.03
N PRO A 54 -13.23 13.17 21.06
CA PRO A 54 -13.72 14.48 21.49
C PRO A 54 -13.82 15.49 20.33
N GLU A 55 -14.81 16.38 20.36
CA GLU A 55 -15.06 17.42 19.34
C GLU A 55 -13.85 18.32 19.01
N ASP A 56 -12.91 18.50 19.94
CA ASP A 56 -11.81 19.48 19.84
C ASP A 56 -10.45 18.89 19.40
N GLY A 57 -10.36 17.57 19.23
CA GLY A 57 -9.10 16.88 18.90
C GLY A 57 -8.08 16.82 20.06
N GLY A 58 -8.54 16.98 21.30
CA GLY A 58 -7.71 16.92 22.51
C GLY A 58 -6.98 15.59 22.76
N VAL A 59 -5.99 15.64 23.65
CA VAL A 59 -5.19 14.47 24.08
C VAL A 59 -6.06 13.55 24.95
N ARG A 60 -6.21 12.28 24.53
CA ARG A 60 -7.14 11.31 25.14
C ARG A 60 -6.48 10.41 26.18
N THR A 61 -5.19 10.13 26.01
CA THR A 61 -4.32 9.38 26.92
C THR A 61 -4.28 9.99 28.33
N ASP A 62 -4.01 9.17 29.34
CA ASP A 62 -3.91 9.58 30.75
C ASP A 62 -2.50 9.31 31.30
N PRO A 63 -1.63 10.35 31.39
CA PRO A 63 -0.30 10.22 31.95
C PRO A 63 -0.28 9.97 33.47
N ASP A 64 -1.33 10.30 34.21
CA ASP A 64 -1.42 10.07 35.67
C ASP A 64 -1.88 8.64 35.99
N GLU A 65 -2.72 8.05 35.12
CA GLU A 65 -3.02 6.62 35.10
C GLU A 65 -1.74 5.78 34.89
N PHE A 66 -0.94 6.13 33.88
CA PHE A 66 0.33 5.44 33.62
C PHE A 66 1.32 5.58 34.78
N LYS A 67 1.36 6.72 35.46
CA LYS A 67 2.19 6.91 36.68
C LYS A 67 1.74 5.96 37.80
N ARG A 68 0.43 5.83 38.06
CA ARG A 68 -0.11 4.87 39.04
C ARG A 68 0.22 3.42 38.67
N PHE A 69 0.05 3.06 37.40
CA PHE A 69 0.42 1.73 36.90
C PHE A 69 1.91 1.45 37.09
N HIS A 70 2.80 2.38 36.73
CA HIS A 70 4.24 2.23 36.92
C HIS A 70 4.64 2.09 38.40
N GLU A 71 4.05 2.89 39.29
CA GLU A 71 4.29 2.79 40.74
C GLU A 71 3.88 1.41 41.28
N LEU A 72 2.71 0.88 40.89
CA LEU A 72 2.22 -0.43 41.32
C LEU A 72 3.02 -1.59 40.72
N LEU A 73 3.35 -1.51 39.42
CA LEU A 73 4.15 -2.49 38.66
C LEU A 73 5.55 -2.67 39.27
N THR A 74 6.14 -1.59 39.79
CA THR A 74 7.52 -1.59 40.33
C THR A 74 7.60 -1.72 41.86
N ALA A 75 6.50 -1.58 42.60
CA ALA A 75 6.48 -1.53 44.06
C ALA A 75 7.08 -2.75 44.78
N GLU A 76 6.81 -3.96 44.27
CA GLU A 76 7.31 -5.24 44.83
C GLU A 76 8.05 -6.07 43.77
N ALA A 77 8.60 -5.42 42.74
CA ALA A 77 9.28 -6.09 41.63
C ALA A 77 10.63 -6.77 42.02
N PRO A 78 11.08 -7.79 41.27
CA PRO A 78 12.36 -8.46 41.51
C PRO A 78 13.58 -7.52 41.47
N ASP A 79 14.61 -7.83 42.27
CA ASP A 79 15.88 -7.09 42.35
C ASP A 79 16.56 -6.99 40.96
N GLY A 80 16.35 -5.86 40.27
CA GLY A 80 16.97 -5.54 38.98
C GLY A 80 15.99 -5.33 37.82
N TYR A 81 14.72 -5.72 37.97
CA TYR A 81 13.70 -5.54 36.93
C TYR A 81 13.57 -4.06 36.51
N THR A 82 13.49 -3.82 35.20
CA THR A 82 13.32 -2.48 34.62
C THR A 82 12.31 -2.52 33.48
N PRO A 83 11.06 -2.05 33.65
CA PRO A 83 9.99 -2.19 32.67
C PRO A 83 10.39 -1.81 31.23
N TYR A 84 10.00 -2.66 30.27
CA TYR A 84 10.29 -2.44 28.85
C TYR A 84 9.18 -1.67 28.16
N TYR A 85 9.16 -0.35 28.38
CA TYR A 85 8.25 0.57 27.69
C TYR A 85 8.70 0.92 26.28
N ILE A 86 7.73 0.96 25.36
CA ILE A 86 7.90 1.35 23.96
C ILE A 86 6.87 2.41 23.52
N LYS A 87 7.21 3.19 22.49
CA LYS A 87 6.26 4.04 21.76
C LYS A 87 5.32 3.17 20.91
N CYS A 88 4.03 3.33 21.12
CA CYS A 88 2.99 2.96 20.18
C CYS A 88 2.42 4.22 19.50
N GLU A 89 1.78 4.04 18.36
CA GLU A 89 1.14 5.11 17.60
C GLU A 89 0.00 5.80 18.39
N ARG A 90 -0.41 6.99 17.92
CA ARG A 90 -1.60 7.67 18.46
C ARG A 90 -2.85 6.90 18.06
N ASP A 91 -3.75 6.69 19.02
CA ASP A 91 -5.07 6.09 18.80
C ASP A 91 -5.02 4.70 18.12
N GLU A 92 -3.87 4.02 18.19
CA GLU A 92 -3.59 2.72 17.56
C GLU A 92 -2.86 1.78 18.54
N LYS A 93 -2.90 0.46 18.25
CA LYS A 93 -2.16 -0.59 18.97
C LYS A 93 -0.72 -0.81 18.47
N GLY A 94 -0.37 -0.31 17.26
CA GLY A 94 0.89 -0.60 16.59
C GLY A 94 2.11 0.13 17.19
N PRO A 95 3.36 -0.38 17.02
CA PRO A 95 4.57 0.34 17.43
C PRO A 95 4.84 1.55 16.52
N PHE A 96 5.36 2.64 17.09
CA PHE A 96 5.56 3.90 16.38
C PHE A 96 6.45 3.76 15.12
N GLY A 97 6.03 4.40 14.03
CA GLY A 97 6.67 4.34 12.71
C GLY A 97 6.35 3.08 11.89
N GLY A 98 5.36 2.27 12.30
CA GLY A 98 5.01 1.01 11.62
C GLY A 98 6.11 -0.06 11.65
N GLY A 99 7.06 0.07 12.59
CA GLY A 99 8.19 -0.84 12.74
C GLY A 99 7.95 -1.94 13.78
N ALA A 100 8.91 -2.85 13.92
CA ALA A 100 8.89 -3.84 15.00
C ALA A 100 9.04 -3.16 16.38
N TRP A 101 8.35 -3.71 17.39
CA TRP A 101 8.45 -3.25 18.79
C TRP A 101 9.89 -3.29 19.34
N SER A 102 10.73 -4.15 18.76
CA SER A 102 12.15 -4.34 19.11
C SER A 102 13.07 -3.24 18.58
N ASN A 103 12.56 -2.26 17.82
CA ASN A 103 13.33 -1.09 17.39
C ASN A 103 13.85 -0.29 18.61
N PRO A 104 15.17 -0.13 18.80
CA PRO A 104 15.73 0.64 19.92
C PRO A 104 15.29 2.10 19.97
N GLU A 105 14.91 2.71 18.84
CA GLU A 105 14.42 4.11 18.78
C GLU A 105 13.00 4.28 19.36
N ASN A 106 12.27 3.18 19.53
CA ASN A 106 10.96 3.16 20.19
C ASN A 106 11.05 2.89 21.69
N ARG A 107 12.21 2.51 22.25
CA ARG A 107 12.40 2.33 23.69
C ARG A 107 12.24 3.66 24.45
N LEU A 108 11.61 3.62 25.62
CA LEU A 108 11.35 4.79 26.46
C LEU A 108 11.82 4.58 27.91
N SER A 109 12.32 5.64 28.55
CA SER A 109 12.31 5.78 30.01
C SER A 109 10.87 6.03 30.53
N VAL A 110 10.66 5.98 31.85
CA VAL A 110 9.35 6.32 32.43
C VAL A 110 8.99 7.80 32.20
N GLU A 111 9.97 8.70 32.26
CA GLU A 111 9.78 10.14 31.99
C GLU A 111 9.49 10.40 30.50
N GLU A 112 10.14 9.66 29.59
CA GLU A 112 9.88 9.75 28.15
C GLU A 112 8.51 9.15 27.79
N ALA A 113 8.08 8.09 28.48
CA ALA A 113 6.74 7.52 28.35
C ALA A 113 5.64 8.47 28.83
N ILE A 114 5.82 9.13 29.97
CA ILE A 114 4.92 10.18 30.45
C ILE A 114 4.84 11.32 29.42
N ALA A 115 5.97 11.78 28.88
CA ALA A 115 5.99 12.84 27.87
C ALA A 115 5.33 12.42 26.54
N TRP A 116 5.42 11.15 26.15
CA TRP A 116 4.75 10.61 24.97
C TRP A 116 3.23 10.54 25.16
N LEU A 117 2.75 10.09 26.33
CA LEU A 117 1.33 10.15 26.70
C LEU A 117 0.82 11.59 26.80
N GLU A 118 1.60 12.53 27.33
CA GLU A 118 1.27 13.97 27.33
C GLU A 118 1.17 14.55 25.91
N SER A 119 1.85 13.94 24.93
CA SER A 119 1.73 14.28 23.50
C SER A 119 0.62 13.51 22.76
N GLY A 120 -0.09 12.61 23.44
CA GLY A 120 -1.17 11.81 22.85
C GLY A 120 -0.70 10.65 21.98
N GLY A 121 0.41 9.98 22.33
CA GLY A 121 0.83 8.71 21.75
C GLY A 121 0.80 7.59 22.80
N ASN A 122 0.54 6.35 22.38
CA ASN A 122 0.33 5.21 23.28
C ASN A 122 1.64 4.59 23.80
N ILE A 123 1.55 3.82 24.89
CA ILE A 123 2.69 3.10 25.49
C ILE A 123 2.45 1.60 25.47
N GLY A 124 3.33 0.87 24.80
CA GLY A 124 3.44 -0.57 24.97
C GLY A 124 4.32 -0.92 26.17
N ILE A 125 3.99 -1.99 26.90
CA ILE A 125 4.89 -2.69 27.82
C ILE A 125 5.19 -4.08 27.26
N VAL A 126 6.47 -4.42 27.17
CA VAL A 126 6.98 -5.67 26.58
C VAL A 126 7.46 -6.62 27.67
N GLY A 127 7.09 -7.90 27.58
CA GLY A 127 7.77 -8.99 28.30
C GLY A 127 9.01 -9.41 27.53
N THR A 128 10.20 -9.29 28.13
CA THR A 128 11.47 -9.67 27.46
C THR A 128 11.81 -11.13 27.73
N THR A 129 12.88 -11.64 27.12
CA THR A 129 13.41 -12.99 27.43
C THR A 129 14.45 -13.00 28.54
N ASP A 130 14.81 -11.83 29.10
CA ASP A 130 15.76 -11.66 30.21
C ASP A 130 15.09 -11.12 31.51
N ASP A 131 13.85 -10.62 31.42
CA ASP A 131 13.00 -10.20 32.53
C ASP A 131 11.82 -11.20 32.68
N CYS A 132 11.26 -11.35 33.89
CA CYS A 132 10.18 -12.32 34.15
C CYS A 132 8.72 -11.79 34.23
N PRO A 133 8.30 -10.63 33.66
CA PRO A 133 6.90 -10.22 33.75
C PRO A 133 6.02 -11.08 32.84
N VAL A 134 4.84 -11.46 33.33
CA VAL A 134 3.83 -12.20 32.56
C VAL A 134 2.54 -11.38 32.55
N ASP A 135 1.98 -11.15 31.37
CA ASP A 135 0.65 -10.60 31.18
C ASP A 135 -0.34 -11.75 30.96
N LEU A 136 -1.45 -11.76 31.69
CA LEU A 136 -2.62 -12.59 31.41
C LEU A 136 -3.70 -11.67 30.84
N ASP A 137 -3.93 -11.75 29.53
CA ASP A 137 -4.99 -11.03 28.85
C ASP A 137 -6.20 -11.96 28.72
N VAL A 138 -7.30 -11.55 29.34
CA VAL A 138 -8.56 -12.29 29.36
C VAL A 138 -9.55 -11.54 28.50
N ASP A 139 -9.74 -11.99 27.26
CA ASP A 139 -10.68 -11.41 26.30
C ASP A 139 -12.14 -11.79 26.63
N ASP A 140 -12.38 -13.04 27.08
CA ASP A 140 -13.69 -13.52 27.53
C ASP A 140 -13.65 -13.97 29.01
N PRO A 141 -14.03 -13.10 29.97
CA PRO A 141 -14.13 -13.45 31.38
C PRO A 141 -15.20 -14.49 31.74
N ASP A 142 -16.22 -14.75 30.90
CA ASP A 142 -17.23 -15.78 31.17
C ASP A 142 -16.65 -17.20 30.98
N LEU A 143 -15.52 -17.33 30.27
CA LEU A 143 -14.75 -18.58 30.14
C LEU A 143 -13.73 -18.80 31.27
N VAL A 144 -13.42 -17.78 32.07
CA VAL A 144 -12.40 -17.85 33.13
C VAL A 144 -13.05 -17.72 34.52
N ALA A 145 -12.99 -18.78 35.31
CA ALA A 145 -13.51 -18.73 36.67
C ALA A 145 -12.68 -17.77 37.55
N GLU A 146 -13.30 -16.73 38.10
CA GLU A 146 -12.65 -15.74 38.99
C GLU A 146 -11.89 -16.37 40.17
N GLU A 147 -12.32 -17.55 40.66
CA GLU A 147 -11.62 -18.27 41.73
C GLU A 147 -10.32 -19.00 41.30
N ASP A 148 -10.09 -19.14 39.99
CA ASP A 148 -8.84 -19.64 39.40
C ASP A 148 -7.86 -18.50 39.02
N VAL A 149 -8.31 -17.23 38.97
CA VAL A 149 -7.46 -16.09 38.60
C VAL A 149 -6.82 -15.47 39.84
N LYS A 150 -5.51 -15.63 39.96
CA LYS A 150 -4.74 -15.13 41.11
C LYS A 150 -4.81 -13.60 41.23
N GLN A 151 -5.10 -13.09 42.44
CA GLN A 151 -5.20 -11.65 42.68
C GLN A 151 -3.85 -10.95 42.47
N THR A 152 -3.85 -9.91 41.64
CA THR A 152 -2.67 -9.14 41.22
C THR A 152 -3.06 -7.74 40.72
N LEU A 153 -2.11 -6.97 40.21
CA LEU A 153 -2.35 -5.72 39.46
C LEU A 153 -3.18 -6.01 38.20
N ARG A 154 -4.42 -5.51 38.11
CA ARG A 154 -5.29 -5.66 36.92
C ARG A 154 -5.74 -4.33 36.32
N ALA A 155 -5.93 -4.31 35.01
CA ALA A 155 -6.55 -3.22 34.27
C ALA A 155 -7.51 -3.76 33.20
N THR A 156 -8.65 -3.09 33.02
CA THR A 156 -9.61 -3.40 31.97
C THR A 156 -9.16 -2.81 30.63
N SER A 157 -9.33 -3.59 29.56
CA SER A 157 -8.90 -3.22 28.20
C SER A 157 -9.85 -2.20 27.55
N ARG A 158 -9.49 -1.70 26.36
CA ARG A 158 -10.23 -0.64 25.64
C ARG A 158 -11.73 -0.94 25.44
N SER A 159 -12.08 -2.21 25.27
CA SER A 159 -13.45 -2.66 24.94
C SER A 159 -14.34 -2.82 26.17
N ARG A 160 -13.77 -2.72 27.38
CA ARG A 160 -14.44 -2.97 28.67
C ARG A 160 -14.98 -4.40 28.88
N GLY A 161 -14.87 -5.28 27.88
CA GLY A 161 -15.17 -6.71 28.01
C GLY A 161 -14.05 -7.49 28.69
N GLY A 162 -12.82 -7.31 28.22
CA GLY A 162 -11.64 -8.04 28.71
C GLY A 162 -10.75 -7.27 29.70
N TYR A 163 -9.76 -7.96 30.27
CA TYR A 163 -8.78 -7.36 31.20
C TYR A 163 -7.38 -8.01 31.14
N HIS A 164 -6.37 -7.17 31.39
CA HIS A 164 -4.99 -7.57 31.62
C HIS A 164 -4.73 -7.77 33.12
N GLY A 165 -4.02 -8.83 33.49
CA GLY A 165 -3.46 -9.06 34.82
C GLY A 165 -1.94 -9.29 34.75
N TRP A 166 -1.16 -8.41 35.39
CA TRP A 166 0.30 -8.51 35.39
C TRP A 166 0.82 -9.36 36.56
N TYR A 167 1.81 -10.20 36.29
CA TYR A 167 2.49 -11.05 37.25
C TYR A 167 4.01 -11.02 37.05
N PHE A 168 4.76 -11.60 37.99
CA PHE A 168 6.14 -12.04 37.79
C PHE A 168 6.23 -13.57 37.79
N GLY A 169 6.50 -14.16 36.64
CA GLY A 169 6.74 -15.60 36.52
C GLY A 169 8.10 -16.03 37.04
N ASP A 170 8.32 -17.35 37.02
CA ASP A 170 9.64 -17.98 36.93
C ASP A 170 9.86 -18.44 35.46
N ASP A 171 11.10 -18.77 35.08
CA ASP A 171 11.58 -18.96 33.69
C ASP A 171 10.88 -20.07 32.86
N GLU A 172 9.89 -20.78 33.41
CA GLU A 172 9.22 -21.94 32.81
C GLU A 172 7.83 -21.64 32.23
N ILE A 173 7.32 -20.40 32.31
CA ILE A 173 6.03 -20.01 31.71
C ILE A 173 6.20 -19.62 30.22
N PRO A 174 5.56 -20.33 29.27
CA PRO A 174 5.56 -19.98 27.85
C PRO A 174 4.46 -18.96 27.51
N ASN A 175 4.47 -18.45 26.28
CA ASN A 175 3.29 -17.79 25.72
C ASN A 175 2.18 -18.84 25.45
N ILE A 176 0.92 -18.48 25.70
CA ILE A 176 -0.24 -19.39 25.55
C ILE A 176 -1.45 -18.63 25.01
N ASP A 177 -1.80 -18.83 23.74
CA ASP A 177 -3.10 -18.43 23.18
C ASP A 177 -4.16 -19.48 23.50
N SER A 178 -5.38 -19.07 23.83
CA SER A 178 -6.51 -19.95 24.21
C SER A 178 -7.86 -19.36 23.82
N ASP A 179 -8.93 -20.15 23.91
CA ASP A 179 -10.30 -19.65 23.69
C ASP A 179 -10.75 -18.56 24.68
N ALA A 180 -10.00 -18.27 25.74
CA ALA A 180 -10.30 -17.20 26.72
C ALA A 180 -9.42 -15.95 26.59
N GLY A 181 -8.42 -15.94 25.69
CA GLY A 181 -7.40 -14.89 25.58
C GLY A 181 -5.98 -15.44 25.59
N GLU A 182 -4.99 -14.61 25.91
CA GLU A 182 -3.55 -14.91 25.78
C GLU A 182 -2.74 -14.73 27.09
N VAL A 183 -1.89 -15.71 27.42
CA VAL A 183 -0.75 -15.53 28.35
C VAL A 183 0.45 -15.05 27.55
N ARG A 184 1.03 -13.91 27.90
CA ARG A 184 2.18 -13.29 27.22
C ARG A 184 3.35 -13.14 28.19
N ALA A 185 4.39 -13.94 28.00
CA ALA A 185 5.56 -13.99 28.88
C ALA A 185 6.85 -13.54 28.17
N MET A 186 7.01 -13.88 26.88
CA MET A 186 8.29 -13.75 26.16
C MET A 186 8.11 -13.05 24.81
N ASN A 187 8.83 -11.93 24.63
CA ASN A 187 8.98 -11.19 23.38
C ASN A 187 7.64 -10.73 22.73
N GLN A 188 6.63 -10.50 23.57
CA GLN A 188 5.32 -9.95 23.23
C GLN A 188 5.05 -8.67 24.05
N TYR A 189 4.09 -7.85 23.62
CA TYR A 189 3.76 -6.59 24.27
C TYR A 189 2.26 -6.33 24.34
N VAL A 190 1.84 -5.52 25.32
CA VAL A 190 0.47 -5.02 25.48
C VAL A 190 0.46 -3.51 25.70
N LEU A 191 -0.67 -2.84 25.50
CA LEU A 191 -0.78 -1.42 25.84
C LEU A 191 -0.90 -1.23 27.36
N ALA A 192 -0.06 -0.36 27.91
CA ALA A 192 -0.07 -0.03 29.33
C ALA A 192 -1.26 0.89 29.67
N PRO A 193 -1.83 0.79 30.89
CA PRO A 193 -2.84 1.71 31.40
C PRO A 193 -2.43 3.18 31.23
N GLY A 194 -3.41 4.01 30.87
CA GLY A 194 -3.19 5.37 30.39
C GLY A 194 -3.13 5.51 28.86
N SER A 195 -2.95 4.40 28.13
CA SER A 195 -3.09 4.38 26.66
C SER A 195 -4.56 4.47 26.23
N HIS A 196 -4.80 4.96 25.00
CA HIS A 196 -6.12 5.14 24.40
C HIS A 196 -6.18 4.64 22.95
N VAL A 197 -7.18 3.83 22.60
CA VAL A 197 -7.45 3.38 21.22
C VAL A 197 -8.98 3.42 20.99
N PRO A 198 -9.51 4.34 20.17
CA PRO A 198 -10.95 4.53 19.97
C PRO A 198 -11.61 3.29 19.36
N VAL A 199 -12.87 3.06 19.71
CA VAL A 199 -13.64 1.84 19.45
C VAL A 199 -14.58 2.06 18.27
N ASN A 200 -14.63 1.14 17.30
CA ASN A 200 -15.55 1.24 16.17
C ASN A 200 -16.83 0.42 16.47
N LEU A 201 -17.98 1.08 16.52
CA LEU A 201 -19.26 0.43 16.86
C LEU A 201 -19.92 -0.31 15.68
N ASP A 202 -19.40 -0.14 14.47
CA ASP A 202 -19.83 -0.92 13.29
C ASP A 202 -18.88 -2.10 13.00
N ASP A 203 -17.76 -2.22 13.73
CA ASP A 203 -16.89 -3.41 13.75
C ASP A 203 -17.46 -4.47 14.71
N PRO A 204 -17.79 -5.70 14.24
CA PRO A 204 -18.39 -6.74 15.07
C PRO A 204 -17.45 -7.36 16.13
N ASP A 205 -16.14 -7.08 16.07
CA ASP A 205 -15.16 -7.48 17.10
C ASP A 205 -15.00 -6.42 18.21
N ASP A 206 -15.65 -5.26 18.10
CA ASP A 206 -15.71 -4.21 19.12
C ASP A 206 -17.09 -4.19 19.84
N PRO A 207 -17.18 -3.62 21.06
CA PRO A 207 -18.32 -3.82 21.96
C PRO A 207 -19.56 -2.95 21.64
N ASP A 208 -20.76 -3.54 21.74
CA ASP A 208 -22.00 -2.78 21.79
C ASP A 208 -22.07 -1.96 23.10
N LEU A 209 -22.17 -0.62 22.96
CA LEU A 209 -22.30 0.28 24.10
C LEU A 209 -23.51 -0.04 24.99
N ASP A 210 -24.57 -0.66 24.46
CA ASP A 210 -25.74 -1.07 25.25
C ASP A 210 -25.55 -2.34 26.08
N GLU A 211 -24.47 -3.09 25.86
CA GLU A 211 -24.00 -4.13 26.79
C GLU A 211 -23.03 -3.56 27.86
N ILE A 212 -22.33 -2.45 27.55
CA ILE A 212 -21.45 -1.75 28.52
C ILE A 212 -22.26 -1.00 29.60
N ALA A 213 -21.92 -1.27 30.86
CA ALA A 213 -22.50 -0.62 32.03
C ALA A 213 -22.34 0.92 31.98
N PRO A 214 -23.39 1.73 32.26
CA PRO A 214 -23.33 3.19 32.13
C PRO A 214 -22.28 3.95 32.96
N SER A 215 -21.60 3.32 33.92
CA SER A 215 -20.42 3.90 34.60
C SER A 215 -19.10 3.65 33.87
N GLU A 216 -19.00 2.56 33.11
CA GLU A 216 -17.79 2.20 32.34
C GLU A 216 -17.77 2.85 30.96
N ARG A 217 -18.92 3.37 30.53
CA ARG A 217 -19.13 4.07 29.26
C ARG A 217 -18.17 5.25 29.04
N GLU A 218 -17.82 6.03 30.07
CA GLU A 218 -16.82 7.12 29.96
C GLU A 218 -15.36 6.62 29.81
N ASN A 219 -15.11 5.32 30.02
CA ASN A 219 -13.81 4.68 29.92
C ASN A 219 -13.63 3.83 28.65
N VAL A 220 -14.61 3.80 27.75
CA VAL A 220 -14.49 3.13 26.43
C VAL A 220 -13.30 3.73 25.66
N GLY A 221 -12.50 2.87 25.04
CA GLY A 221 -11.24 3.24 24.39
C GLY A 221 -10.03 3.35 25.33
N ARG A 222 -10.22 3.45 26.66
CA ARG A 222 -9.13 3.58 27.65
C ARG A 222 -8.70 2.23 28.22
N TYR A 223 -7.38 2.05 28.36
CA TYR A 223 -6.81 1.04 29.25
C TYR A 223 -6.71 1.64 30.65
N SER A 224 -7.42 1.07 31.64
CA SER A 224 -7.48 1.64 33.00
C SER A 224 -7.49 0.60 34.12
N LEU A 225 -6.79 0.91 35.20
CA LEU A 225 -6.63 0.11 36.41
C LEU A 225 -7.98 -0.19 37.06
N THR A 226 -8.16 -1.44 37.45
CA THR A 226 -9.36 -1.93 38.14
C THR A 226 -9.04 -2.63 39.47
N GLU A 227 -7.87 -3.25 39.60
CA GLU A 227 -7.34 -3.73 40.89
C GLU A 227 -5.94 -3.18 41.17
N GLU A 228 -5.85 -2.19 42.05
CA GLU A 228 -4.60 -1.58 42.53
C GLU A 228 -3.89 -2.47 43.58
N HIS A 229 -3.42 -3.65 43.16
CA HIS A 229 -2.60 -4.56 43.97
C HIS A 229 -1.13 -4.56 43.53
N PRO A 230 -0.17 -4.91 44.42
CA PRO A 230 1.18 -5.25 44.01
C PRO A 230 1.16 -6.46 43.06
N VAL A 231 2.09 -6.48 42.10
CA VAL A 231 2.26 -7.57 41.14
C VAL A 231 2.60 -8.88 41.86
N ALA A 232 1.72 -9.87 41.75
CA ALA A 232 1.91 -11.19 42.34
C ALA A 232 2.92 -12.03 41.53
N ARG A 233 3.55 -13.02 42.17
CA ARG A 233 4.24 -14.09 41.42
C ARG A 233 3.23 -15.06 40.81
N LEU A 234 3.59 -15.72 39.71
CA LEU A 234 2.77 -16.74 39.06
C LEU A 234 3.62 -17.98 38.73
N GLU A 235 3.18 -19.15 39.16
CA GLU A 235 3.72 -20.45 38.71
C GLU A 235 2.89 -21.00 37.54
N TYR A 236 3.41 -21.93 36.73
CA TYR A 236 2.65 -22.52 35.61
C TYR A 236 1.34 -23.19 36.09
N GLU A 237 1.36 -23.89 37.22
CA GLU A 237 0.17 -24.50 37.84
C GLU A 237 -0.80 -23.49 38.51
N GLU A 238 -0.51 -22.19 38.48
CA GLU A 238 -1.40 -21.12 38.95
C GLU A 238 -2.07 -20.31 37.82
N ILE A 239 -1.73 -20.57 36.56
CA ILE A 239 -2.47 -20.06 35.38
C ILE A 239 -3.92 -20.61 35.42
N PRO A 240 -4.95 -19.91 34.88
CA PRO A 240 -6.30 -20.47 34.87
C PRO A 240 -6.39 -21.76 34.02
N PRO A 241 -7.18 -22.79 34.41
CA PRO A 241 -7.13 -24.12 33.80
C PRO A 241 -7.31 -24.17 32.28
N ILE A 242 -8.16 -23.33 31.69
CA ILE A 242 -8.45 -23.34 30.25
C ILE A 242 -7.19 -23.15 29.38
N TYR A 243 -6.36 -22.16 29.72
CA TYR A 243 -5.09 -21.89 29.04
C TYR A 243 -4.14 -23.10 29.12
N ARG A 244 -3.99 -23.70 30.31
CA ARG A 244 -3.14 -24.90 30.48
C ARG A 244 -3.69 -26.09 29.72
N GLU A 245 -4.98 -26.41 29.87
CA GLU A 245 -5.56 -27.60 29.24
C GLU A 245 -5.49 -27.51 27.71
N GLU A 246 -5.62 -26.32 27.12
CA GLU A 246 -5.42 -26.09 25.68
C GLU A 246 -3.93 -26.12 25.27
N HIS A 247 -3.03 -25.55 26.08
CA HIS A 247 -1.58 -25.67 25.85
C HIS A 247 -1.11 -27.12 25.88
N GLU A 248 -1.47 -27.87 26.94
CA GLU A 248 -1.11 -29.27 27.13
C GLU A 248 -1.67 -30.14 25.98
N GLN A 249 -2.92 -29.90 25.53
CA GLN A 249 -3.46 -30.55 24.34
C GLN A 249 -2.70 -30.20 23.06
N ARG A 250 -2.25 -28.95 22.89
CA ARG A 250 -1.45 -28.52 21.74
C ARG A 250 -0.07 -29.18 21.75
N GLN A 251 0.59 -29.26 22.92
CA GLN A 251 1.84 -30.00 23.08
C GLN A 251 1.67 -31.50 22.85
N GLU A 252 0.59 -32.14 23.34
CA GLU A 252 0.29 -33.54 23.02
C GLU A 252 0.18 -33.77 21.51
N VAL A 253 -0.39 -32.84 20.74
CA VAL A 253 -0.46 -32.94 19.27
C VAL A 253 0.90 -32.71 18.61
N ILE A 254 1.72 -31.78 19.13
CA ILE A 254 3.08 -31.53 18.64
C ILE A 254 4.00 -32.73 18.92
N GLU A 255 3.97 -33.33 20.11
CA GLU A 255 4.70 -34.57 20.44
C GLU A 255 4.20 -35.79 19.66
N GLN A 256 2.93 -35.79 19.22
CA GLN A 256 2.35 -36.83 18.36
C GLN A 256 2.65 -36.63 16.85
N ARG A 257 3.29 -35.51 16.45
CA ARG A 257 3.91 -35.43 15.11
C ARG A 257 4.95 -36.55 15.00
N PRO A 258 4.89 -37.42 13.98
CA PRO A 258 5.85 -38.52 13.85
C PRO A 258 7.27 -37.97 13.63
N ASP A 259 8.27 -38.69 14.15
CA ASP A 259 9.68 -38.40 13.88
C ASP A 259 9.92 -38.17 12.37
N ARG A 260 10.66 -37.11 12.06
CA ARG A 260 10.89 -36.63 10.69
C ARG A 260 11.52 -37.74 9.85
N ARG A 261 11.09 -37.85 8.59
CA ARG A 261 11.35 -39.02 7.74
C ARG A 261 12.86 -39.30 7.62
N ASP A 262 13.26 -40.55 7.83
CA ASP A 262 14.60 -41.04 7.51
C ASP A 262 14.95 -40.80 6.03
N ASP A 263 13.96 -41.01 5.14
CA ASP A 263 14.03 -40.78 3.68
C ASP A 263 13.04 -39.66 3.28
N PRO A 264 13.48 -38.41 3.05
CA PRO A 264 12.64 -37.34 2.49
C PRO A 264 12.35 -37.55 0.98
N PRO A 265 11.30 -36.92 0.41
CA PRO A 265 10.98 -37.05 -1.01
C PRO A 265 12.04 -36.44 -1.94
N GLU A 266 12.43 -37.19 -2.98
CA GLU A 266 13.22 -36.67 -4.11
C GLU A 266 12.31 -35.86 -5.07
N PRO A 267 12.85 -34.83 -5.77
CA PRO A 267 12.06 -33.97 -6.66
C PRO A 267 11.52 -34.71 -7.89
N THR A 268 10.29 -34.40 -8.26
CA THR A 268 9.53 -35.14 -9.29
C THR A 268 9.58 -34.48 -10.67
N GLY A 269 10.66 -34.70 -11.42
CA GLY A 269 10.74 -34.31 -12.83
C GLY A 269 12.08 -34.56 -13.52
N ASP A 270 12.08 -34.64 -14.85
CA ASP A 270 13.30 -34.69 -15.67
C ASP A 270 13.98 -33.30 -15.71
N GLY A 271 14.68 -32.93 -14.63
CA GLY A 271 15.46 -31.69 -14.54
C GLY A 271 16.31 -31.61 -13.26
N ASP A 272 17.63 -31.61 -13.43
CA ASP A 272 18.68 -31.74 -12.39
C ASP A 272 18.84 -30.53 -11.43
N ASN A 273 17.82 -29.67 -11.31
CA ASN A 273 18.00 -28.29 -10.84
C ASN A 273 16.84 -27.67 -10.03
N ARG A 274 15.76 -28.42 -9.79
CA ARG A 274 14.55 -28.01 -9.06
C ARG A 274 14.57 -28.59 -7.64
N SER A 275 14.23 -27.76 -6.65
CA SER A 275 14.14 -28.16 -5.25
C SER A 275 12.89 -29.00 -4.98
N ALA A 276 13.00 -29.99 -4.10
CA ALA A 276 11.90 -30.79 -3.59
C ALA A 276 10.91 -30.00 -2.72
N VAL A 277 11.25 -28.80 -2.22
CA VAL A 277 10.31 -27.94 -1.45
C VAL A 277 9.08 -27.53 -2.25
N PHE A 278 9.13 -27.64 -3.58
CA PHE A 278 8.02 -27.38 -4.50
C PHE A 278 7.14 -28.61 -4.77
N ASP A 279 7.49 -29.78 -4.23
CA ASP A 279 6.75 -31.05 -4.36
C ASP A 279 6.25 -31.60 -3.00
N LEU A 280 6.52 -30.88 -1.89
CA LEU A 280 5.99 -31.20 -0.57
C LEU A 280 4.47 -31.00 -0.52
N ASP A 281 3.74 -31.93 0.09
CA ASP A 281 2.33 -31.77 0.46
C ASP A 281 2.16 -31.30 1.91
N ILE A 282 0.94 -30.92 2.29
CA ILE A 282 0.66 -30.36 3.62
C ILE A 282 0.89 -31.36 4.77
N THR A 283 0.85 -32.67 4.49
CA THR A 283 1.14 -33.75 5.44
C THR A 283 2.63 -34.01 5.59
N ASP A 284 3.45 -33.59 4.62
CA ASP A 284 4.91 -33.59 4.75
C ASP A 284 5.37 -32.54 5.76
N VAL A 285 4.77 -31.33 5.75
CA VAL A 285 5.18 -30.20 6.61
C VAL A 285 4.46 -30.13 7.97
N THR A 286 3.20 -30.57 8.05
CA THR A 286 2.47 -30.64 9.35
C THR A 286 2.85 -31.87 10.18
N GLY A 287 3.34 -32.93 9.54
CA GLY A 287 3.46 -34.29 10.11
C GLY A 287 2.10 -34.99 10.32
N LEU A 288 0.98 -34.32 10.09
CA LEU A 288 -0.36 -34.82 10.40
C LEU A 288 -0.98 -35.54 9.19
N SER A 289 -1.73 -36.62 9.45
CA SER A 289 -2.27 -37.47 8.38
C SER A 289 -3.48 -36.86 7.67
N TRP A 290 -3.60 -37.10 6.35
CA TRP A 290 -4.82 -36.86 5.58
C TRP A 290 -6.08 -37.39 6.29
N GLY A 291 -7.03 -36.50 6.58
CA GLY A 291 -8.23 -36.80 7.38
C GLY A 291 -8.13 -36.45 8.87
N TYR A 292 -7.01 -35.87 9.33
CA TYR A 292 -6.90 -35.27 10.67
C TYR A 292 -7.99 -34.22 10.88
N ARG A 293 -8.54 -34.19 12.10
CA ARG A 293 -9.44 -33.14 12.56
C ARG A 293 -9.35 -32.99 14.09
N GLY A 294 -8.93 -31.83 14.57
CA GLY A 294 -8.60 -31.59 15.97
C GLY A 294 -8.15 -30.15 16.25
N VAL A 295 -7.22 -30.00 17.19
CA VAL A 295 -6.50 -28.74 17.50
C VAL A 295 -5.53 -28.39 16.37
N ASN A 296 -5.33 -27.09 16.10
CA ASN A 296 -4.27 -26.60 15.19
C ASN A 296 -2.93 -26.55 15.95
N PRO A 297 -1.87 -27.23 15.49
CA PRO A 297 -0.55 -27.21 16.14
C PRO A 297 0.11 -25.83 16.31
N ILE A 298 -0.16 -24.86 15.43
CA ILE A 298 0.58 -23.57 15.39
C ILE A 298 -0.10 -22.41 16.13
N GLY A 299 -1.21 -22.67 16.83
CA GLY A 299 -2.02 -21.62 17.49
C GLY A 299 -3.36 -21.36 16.81
N HIS A 300 -4.19 -20.57 17.48
CA HIS A 300 -5.53 -20.08 17.08
C HIS A 300 -5.59 -18.63 17.55
N HIS A 301 -6.11 -17.71 16.74
CA HIS A 301 -6.01 -16.27 17.06
C HIS A 301 -7.27 -15.48 16.66
N SER A 302 -8.43 -16.17 16.66
CA SER A 302 -9.75 -15.63 16.29
C SER A 302 -10.63 -15.35 17.50
N ASN A 303 -11.35 -14.23 17.48
CA ASN A 303 -12.32 -13.86 18.52
C ASN A 303 -13.66 -14.64 18.46
N ASP A 304 -13.86 -15.58 17.52
CA ASP A 304 -15.08 -16.40 17.50
C ASP A 304 -14.98 -17.59 18.46
N HIS A 305 -15.30 -17.33 19.73
CA HIS A 305 -15.34 -18.31 20.82
C HIS A 305 -16.37 -19.46 20.63
N ARG A 306 -17.03 -19.60 19.46
CA ARG A 306 -18.18 -20.52 19.23
C ARG A 306 -17.81 -21.97 18.84
N GLY A 307 -16.60 -22.39 19.20
CA GLY A 307 -16.42 -23.65 19.95
C GLY A 307 -15.98 -24.94 19.23
N ASN A 308 -15.89 -26.00 20.05
CA ASN A 308 -15.42 -27.37 19.82
C ASN A 308 -14.09 -27.55 19.05
N ASP A 309 -13.07 -27.95 19.82
CA ASP A 309 -11.78 -28.68 19.64
C ASP A 309 -11.52 -29.55 18.38
N ARG A 310 -12.22 -29.30 17.27
CA ARG A 310 -12.15 -29.97 15.97
C ARG A 310 -12.38 -28.96 14.85
N TYR A 311 -11.78 -27.78 14.95
CA TYR A 311 -11.83 -26.71 13.96
C TYR A 311 -10.68 -26.79 12.95
N PHE A 312 -9.51 -27.35 13.29
CA PHE A 312 -8.45 -27.60 12.32
C PHE A 312 -8.69 -28.92 11.60
N LYS A 313 -8.52 -28.95 10.27
CA LYS A 313 -8.78 -30.11 9.41
C LYS A 313 -7.75 -30.22 8.29
N ILE A 314 -7.32 -31.43 7.97
CA ILE A 314 -6.46 -31.70 6.80
C ILE A 314 -7.18 -32.63 5.81
N ASP A 315 -7.40 -32.18 4.58
CA ASP A 315 -8.02 -32.95 3.51
C ASP A 315 -7.54 -32.58 2.10
N ARG A 316 -7.77 -33.49 1.15
CA ARG A 316 -7.23 -33.41 -0.22
C ARG A 316 -7.91 -32.41 -1.15
N GLU A 317 -8.92 -31.70 -0.67
CA GLU A 317 -9.71 -30.70 -1.40
C GLU A 317 -9.36 -29.28 -0.93
N HIS A 318 -8.91 -29.11 0.33
CA HIS A 318 -8.61 -27.80 0.92
C HIS A 318 -7.20 -27.68 1.53
N GLY A 319 -6.36 -28.73 1.47
CA GLY A 319 -5.06 -28.75 2.14
C GLY A 319 -5.20 -28.86 3.66
N ALA A 320 -4.59 -27.94 4.40
CA ALA A 320 -4.90 -27.71 5.81
C ALA A 320 -5.81 -26.49 5.92
N ARG A 321 -6.89 -26.58 6.70
CA ARG A 321 -7.78 -25.46 6.97
C ARG A 321 -8.10 -25.37 8.44
N ASP A 322 -7.95 -24.17 8.98
CA ASP A 322 -8.60 -23.78 10.22
C ASP A 322 -10.00 -23.22 9.92
N PHE A 323 -11.00 -23.71 10.66
CA PHE A 323 -12.38 -23.26 10.57
C PHE A 323 -12.75 -22.22 11.65
N LYS A 324 -11.86 -21.91 12.60
CA LYS A 324 -11.99 -20.77 13.52
C LYS A 324 -11.42 -19.51 12.90
N ASP A 325 -10.11 -19.50 12.59
CA ASP A 325 -9.47 -18.39 11.88
C ASP A 325 -9.98 -18.24 10.43
N ASN A 326 -10.76 -19.20 9.92
CA ASN A 326 -11.25 -19.30 8.54
C ASN A 326 -10.14 -19.37 7.46
N VAL A 327 -8.91 -19.64 7.88
CA VAL A 327 -7.68 -19.66 7.06
C VAL A 327 -7.38 -21.05 6.50
N SER A 328 -6.85 -21.11 5.28
CA SER A 328 -6.29 -22.34 4.69
C SER A 328 -4.79 -22.17 4.43
N TYR A 329 -3.99 -23.22 4.64
CA TYR A 329 -2.53 -23.19 4.53
C TYR A 329 -2.04 -24.03 3.36
N SER A 330 -1.16 -23.44 2.55
CA SER A 330 -0.27 -24.16 1.63
C SER A 330 0.92 -24.76 2.41
N PRO A 331 1.69 -25.71 1.86
CA PRO A 331 2.86 -26.24 2.54
C PRO A 331 3.90 -25.17 2.90
N ALA A 332 4.07 -24.16 2.03
CA ALA A 332 4.97 -23.04 2.27
C ALA A 332 4.42 -22.04 3.30
N SER A 333 3.14 -21.66 3.19
CA SER A 333 2.52 -20.73 4.16
C SER A 333 2.34 -21.36 5.55
N TRP A 334 2.17 -22.69 5.63
CA TRP A 334 2.25 -23.44 6.89
C TRP A 334 3.64 -23.32 7.52
N VAL A 335 4.71 -23.64 6.78
CA VAL A 335 6.08 -23.60 7.34
C VAL A 335 6.49 -22.18 7.74
N LEU A 336 6.08 -21.16 6.98
CA LEU A 336 6.37 -19.77 7.36
C LEU A 336 5.65 -19.36 8.65
N ALA A 337 4.47 -19.91 8.95
CA ALA A 337 3.78 -19.71 10.23
C ALA A 337 4.40 -20.54 11.37
N ASP A 338 4.68 -21.83 11.17
CA ASP A 338 5.37 -22.72 12.15
C ASP A 338 6.81 -22.22 12.48
N ALA A 339 7.42 -21.44 11.57
CA ALA A 339 8.71 -20.77 11.76
C ALA A 339 8.62 -19.33 12.34
N GLY A 340 7.42 -18.78 12.54
CA GLY A 340 7.23 -17.41 13.07
C GLY A 340 7.54 -16.27 12.07
N GLU A 341 7.58 -16.56 10.77
CA GLU A 341 7.85 -15.58 9.70
C GLU A 341 6.58 -14.96 9.09
N ARG A 342 5.40 -15.57 9.33
CA ARG A 342 4.08 -15.03 8.98
C ARG A 342 3.10 -15.17 10.14
N ASP A 343 2.18 -14.23 10.25
CA ASP A 343 1.02 -14.33 11.15
C ASP A 343 0.14 -15.53 10.71
N PRO A 344 -0.20 -16.49 11.61
CA PRO A 344 -1.03 -17.65 11.26
C PRO A 344 -2.43 -17.29 10.74
N ARG A 345 -2.95 -16.09 11.00
CA ARG A 345 -4.23 -15.56 10.47
C ARG A 345 -4.10 -14.98 9.07
N ILE A 346 -2.91 -14.51 8.69
CA ILE A 346 -2.64 -13.93 7.36
C ILE A 346 -1.43 -14.63 6.71
N PRO A 347 -1.44 -15.98 6.60
CA PRO A 347 -0.27 -16.72 6.14
C PRO A 347 -0.15 -16.72 4.62
N ASN A 348 -1.19 -16.30 3.90
CA ASN A 348 -1.30 -16.40 2.45
C ASN A 348 -0.92 -15.11 1.72
N GLY A 349 -0.52 -15.26 0.45
CA GLY A 349 0.09 -14.21 -0.35
C GLY A 349 1.40 -14.70 -0.96
N GLY A 350 1.87 -14.03 -2.02
CA GLY A 350 3.08 -14.43 -2.75
C GLY A 350 4.32 -14.44 -1.85
N LEU A 351 5.26 -15.35 -2.12
CA LEU A 351 6.52 -15.42 -1.38
C LEU A 351 7.55 -14.41 -1.92
N THR A 352 8.18 -13.70 -0.99
CA THR A 352 9.40 -12.91 -1.18
C THR A 352 10.63 -13.82 -1.29
N ASP A 353 11.74 -13.26 -1.78
CA ASP A 353 13.00 -13.99 -1.96
C ASP A 353 13.57 -14.48 -0.62
N ARG A 354 13.36 -13.71 0.46
CA ARG A 354 13.71 -14.10 1.84
C ARG A 354 12.86 -15.28 2.32
N GLU A 355 11.56 -15.26 2.10
CA GLU A 355 10.67 -16.36 2.52
C GLU A 355 10.96 -17.67 1.75
N TYR A 356 11.36 -17.59 0.47
CA TYR A 356 11.89 -18.76 -0.23
C TYR A 356 13.15 -19.33 0.43
N PHE A 357 14.02 -18.48 1.01
CA PHE A 357 15.17 -18.94 1.77
C PHE A 357 14.76 -19.57 3.10
N VAL A 358 13.89 -18.93 3.88
CA VAL A 358 13.49 -19.47 5.19
C VAL A 358 12.68 -20.76 5.05
N TYR A 359 11.76 -20.84 4.08
CA TYR A 359 11.03 -22.08 3.77
C TYR A 359 11.98 -23.24 3.41
N TRP A 360 12.96 -23.00 2.54
CA TRP A 360 13.96 -24.01 2.16
C TRP A 360 14.89 -24.39 3.32
N ARG A 361 15.37 -23.39 4.08
CA ARG A 361 16.22 -23.58 5.25
C ARG A 361 15.50 -24.43 6.31
N TYR A 362 14.26 -24.08 6.67
CA TYR A 362 13.43 -24.86 7.57
C TYR A 362 13.26 -26.30 7.04
N CYS A 363 12.99 -26.49 5.75
CA CYS A 363 12.85 -27.83 5.18
C CYS A 363 14.13 -28.66 5.29
N LYS A 364 15.33 -28.06 5.21
CA LYS A 364 16.60 -28.78 5.43
C LYS A 364 16.88 -29.04 6.90
N GLU A 365 16.79 -28.02 7.75
CA GLU A 365 17.05 -28.13 9.20
C GLU A 365 16.09 -29.12 9.88
N ASN A 366 14.89 -29.31 9.31
CA ASN A 366 13.88 -30.23 9.80
C ASN A 366 13.76 -31.54 8.97
N ASN A 367 14.74 -31.84 8.11
CA ASN A 367 14.88 -33.07 7.30
C ASN A 367 13.63 -33.43 6.46
N LEU A 368 12.94 -32.41 5.93
CA LEU A 368 11.78 -32.54 5.05
C LEU A 368 12.17 -32.68 3.57
N VAL A 369 13.37 -32.22 3.19
CA VAL A 369 13.98 -32.40 1.86
C VAL A 369 15.40 -32.97 1.98
N PRO A 370 15.97 -33.57 0.91
CA PRO A 370 17.33 -34.11 0.93
C PRO A 370 18.41 -33.11 1.37
N ALA A 371 19.46 -33.62 2.03
CA ALA A 371 20.56 -32.79 2.51
C ALA A 371 21.30 -32.05 1.38
N ASP A 372 21.31 -32.60 0.18
CA ASP A 372 21.88 -32.05 -1.07
C ASP A 372 20.84 -31.34 -1.96
N ASP A 373 19.61 -31.09 -1.47
CA ASP A 373 18.56 -30.41 -2.24
C ASP A 373 18.99 -29.01 -2.75
N PRO A 374 18.76 -28.66 -4.03
CA PRO A 374 19.24 -27.41 -4.63
C PRO A 374 18.42 -26.18 -4.22
N ILE A 375 19.01 -25.26 -3.47
CA ILE A 375 18.42 -23.98 -3.02
C ILE A 375 17.58 -23.30 -4.12
N PRO A 376 16.34 -22.82 -3.84
CA PRO A 376 15.56 -22.07 -4.83
C PRO A 376 16.33 -20.87 -5.39
N ARG A 377 16.22 -20.58 -6.70
CA ARG A 377 17.01 -19.50 -7.32
C ARG A 377 16.71 -18.12 -6.72
N ARG A 378 15.45 -17.86 -6.34
CA ARG A 378 15.04 -16.64 -5.62
C ARG A 378 15.63 -16.58 -4.19
N ALA A 379 15.68 -17.70 -3.48
CA ALA A 379 16.39 -17.78 -2.19
C ALA A 379 17.88 -17.45 -2.31
N LEU A 380 18.56 -17.96 -3.34
CA LEU A 380 19.98 -17.67 -3.59
C LEU A 380 20.20 -16.19 -3.98
N VAL A 381 19.27 -15.57 -4.70
CA VAL A 381 19.27 -14.11 -4.95
C VAL A 381 19.17 -13.32 -3.66
N TRP A 382 18.26 -13.71 -2.74
CA TRP A 382 18.19 -13.06 -1.42
C TRP A 382 19.53 -13.17 -0.68
N VAL A 383 20.15 -14.35 -0.60
CA VAL A 383 21.46 -14.52 0.06
C VAL A 383 22.52 -13.61 -0.57
N ALA A 384 22.58 -13.51 -1.90
CA ALA A 384 23.56 -12.68 -2.60
C ALA A 384 23.39 -11.17 -2.33
N ILE A 385 22.15 -10.71 -2.15
CA ILE A 385 21.83 -9.30 -1.82
C ILE A 385 22.05 -9.03 -0.32
N ASP A 386 21.53 -9.89 0.56
CA ASP A 386 21.66 -9.83 2.03
C ASP A 386 23.12 -9.81 2.51
N THR A 387 24.00 -10.54 1.81
CA THR A 387 25.44 -10.57 2.10
C THR A 387 26.25 -9.52 1.32
N GLY A 388 25.61 -8.70 0.49
CA GLY A 388 26.25 -7.63 -0.28
C GLY A 388 27.20 -8.10 -1.39
N LEU A 389 27.01 -9.31 -1.89
CA LEU A 389 27.79 -9.91 -2.99
C LEU A 389 27.34 -9.40 -4.36
N CYS A 390 26.06 -9.05 -4.51
CA CYS A 390 25.54 -8.27 -5.63
C CYS A 390 24.52 -7.21 -5.17
N ASP A 391 24.35 -6.15 -5.95
CA ASP A 391 23.20 -5.25 -5.78
C ASP A 391 21.96 -5.89 -6.42
N SER A 392 20.74 -5.51 -6.02
CA SER A 392 19.51 -5.93 -6.71
C SER A 392 19.50 -5.55 -8.20
N ASP A 393 20.17 -4.44 -8.54
CA ASP A 393 20.35 -3.94 -9.92
C ASP A 393 21.20 -4.91 -10.79
N ASP A 394 21.87 -5.91 -10.22
CA ASP A 394 22.70 -6.92 -10.92
C ASP A 394 21.94 -8.20 -11.31
N VAL A 395 20.69 -8.37 -10.86
CA VAL A 395 19.93 -9.62 -11.01
C VAL A 395 19.12 -9.61 -12.31
N GLU A 396 19.59 -10.31 -13.35
CA GLU A 396 18.84 -10.44 -14.60
C GLU A 396 17.59 -11.33 -14.43
N ASP A 397 16.51 -11.00 -15.15
CA ASP A 397 15.20 -11.69 -15.12
C ASP A 397 14.59 -11.92 -13.71
N GLY A 398 15.08 -11.22 -12.68
CA GLY A 398 14.66 -11.42 -11.27
C GLY A 398 15.15 -12.73 -10.63
N TRP A 399 16.08 -13.47 -11.24
CA TRP A 399 16.63 -14.70 -10.65
C TRP A 399 18.07 -15.07 -11.07
N LYS A 400 18.64 -14.44 -12.09
CA LYS A 400 19.99 -14.73 -12.59
C LYS A 400 21.02 -13.86 -11.88
N LEU A 401 21.88 -14.50 -11.09
CA LEU A 401 23.06 -13.86 -10.52
C LEU A 401 24.23 -13.85 -11.53
N PRO A 402 25.10 -12.82 -11.51
CA PRO A 402 26.41 -12.88 -12.15
C PRO A 402 27.22 -14.10 -11.69
N ALA A 403 28.07 -14.67 -12.55
CA ALA A 403 28.76 -15.93 -12.28
C ALA A 403 29.57 -15.94 -10.97
N ASP A 404 30.30 -14.85 -10.69
CA ASP A 404 31.08 -14.72 -9.45
C ASP A 404 30.15 -14.59 -8.22
N ALA A 405 29.14 -13.71 -8.28
CA ALA A 405 28.17 -13.52 -7.18
C ALA A 405 27.32 -14.76 -6.90
N HIS A 406 26.99 -15.55 -7.92
CA HIS A 406 26.36 -16.86 -7.78
C HIS A 406 27.23 -17.80 -6.94
N ASN A 407 28.52 -17.90 -7.29
CA ASN A 407 29.45 -18.82 -6.63
C ASN A 407 29.78 -18.36 -5.20
N ASP A 408 30.04 -17.07 -4.99
CA ASP A 408 30.25 -16.49 -3.67
C ASP A 408 29.00 -16.66 -2.78
N ALA A 409 27.79 -16.56 -3.34
CA ALA A 409 26.55 -16.79 -2.58
C ALA A 409 26.35 -18.26 -2.19
N LEU A 410 26.78 -19.23 -3.02
CA LEU A 410 26.79 -20.65 -2.64
C LEU A 410 27.73 -20.92 -1.47
N ASP A 411 28.90 -20.30 -1.46
CA ASP A 411 29.84 -20.43 -0.33
C ASP A 411 29.37 -19.63 0.89
N ALA A 412 28.66 -18.52 0.72
CA ALA A 412 27.99 -17.82 1.82
C ALA A 412 26.88 -18.67 2.49
N VAL A 413 26.12 -19.48 1.73
CA VAL A 413 25.16 -20.45 2.33
C VAL A 413 25.91 -21.44 3.24
N ARG A 414 27.06 -21.95 2.77
CA ARG A 414 27.90 -22.90 3.52
C ARG A 414 28.52 -22.27 4.77
N GLU A 415 29.10 -21.07 4.66
CA GLU A 415 29.84 -20.43 5.76
C GLU A 415 28.95 -19.70 6.79
N LYS A 416 27.83 -19.09 6.37
CA LYS A 416 26.94 -18.31 7.26
C LYS A 416 25.86 -19.16 7.93
N TYR A 417 25.44 -20.28 7.32
CA TYR A 417 24.30 -21.09 7.79
C TYR A 417 24.61 -22.58 8.00
N ASP A 418 25.83 -23.07 7.71
CA ASP A 418 26.25 -24.49 7.81
C ASP A 418 25.37 -25.46 6.99
N LEU A 419 24.83 -24.99 5.85
CA LEU A 419 23.99 -25.75 4.93
C LEU A 419 24.70 -25.99 3.59
N ASP A 420 24.48 -27.16 2.98
CA ASP A 420 24.83 -27.34 1.57
C ASP A 420 23.74 -26.68 0.69
N PRO A 421 24.08 -25.73 -0.21
CA PRO A 421 23.12 -25.15 -1.15
C PRO A 421 22.69 -26.13 -2.26
N GLY A 422 23.31 -27.31 -2.41
CA GLY A 422 22.87 -28.33 -3.37
C GLY A 422 23.03 -27.93 -4.85
N ARG A 423 23.84 -26.90 -5.13
CA ARG A 423 24.11 -26.39 -6.49
C ARG A 423 25.60 -26.39 -6.80
N ASP A 424 25.92 -26.78 -8.03
CA ASP A 424 27.26 -26.64 -8.61
C ASP A 424 27.61 -25.17 -8.90
N PRO A 425 28.89 -24.78 -8.72
CA PRO A 425 29.37 -23.47 -9.13
C PRO A 425 29.49 -23.36 -10.66
N VAL A 426 29.22 -22.16 -11.20
CA VAL A 426 29.26 -21.90 -12.65
C VAL A 426 30.64 -21.39 -13.10
N PRO A 427 31.12 -21.72 -14.32
CA PRO A 427 32.36 -21.16 -14.86
C PRO A 427 32.23 -19.66 -15.17
N SER A 428 33.25 -18.86 -14.84
CA SER A 428 33.37 -17.47 -15.31
C SER A 428 34.14 -17.39 -16.62
N ASP A 429 33.48 -16.89 -17.68
CA ASP A 429 34.07 -16.71 -19.02
C ASP A 429 34.84 -15.38 -19.13
N ASP A 430 36.15 -15.42 -18.86
CA ASP A 430 37.03 -14.25 -18.87
C ASP A 430 37.52 -13.89 -20.30
N ALA A 431 36.86 -12.92 -20.94
CA ALA A 431 37.13 -12.52 -22.33
C ALA A 431 37.22 -11.00 -22.62
N ASP A 432 37.06 -10.12 -21.63
CA ASP A 432 37.70 -8.79 -21.66
C ASP A 432 37.82 -8.22 -20.22
N ALA A 433 39.01 -8.28 -19.65
CA ALA A 433 39.22 -8.22 -18.20
C ALA A 433 39.12 -6.81 -17.59
N VAL A 434 37.89 -6.35 -17.29
CA VAL A 434 37.65 -5.34 -16.24
C VAL A 434 37.47 -6.06 -14.91
N ALA A 435 38.57 -6.65 -14.41
CA ALA A 435 38.56 -7.31 -13.10
C ALA A 435 38.01 -6.36 -12.03
N PRO A 436 37.00 -6.78 -11.23
CA PRO A 436 36.29 -5.89 -10.31
C PRO A 436 37.29 -5.20 -9.40
N LEU A 437 37.26 -3.87 -9.38
CA LEU A 437 38.05 -3.10 -8.44
C LEU A 437 37.46 -3.35 -7.05
N PRO A 438 38.19 -3.95 -6.11
CA PRO A 438 37.75 -3.94 -4.72
C PRO A 438 37.63 -2.46 -4.35
N LEU A 439 36.42 -1.98 -4.02
CA LEU A 439 36.18 -0.55 -3.81
C LEU A 439 37.11 0.00 -2.72
N ALA A 440 37.43 -0.84 -1.72
CA ALA A 440 38.46 -0.64 -0.71
C ALA A 440 39.89 -0.30 -1.22
N LEU A 441 40.20 -0.44 -2.51
CA LEU A 441 41.44 0.07 -3.15
C LEU A 441 41.28 1.48 -3.74
N LEU A 442 40.09 1.85 -4.24
CA LEU A 442 39.78 3.21 -4.69
C LEU A 442 39.51 4.14 -3.48
N ASP A 443 38.90 3.62 -2.42
CA ASP A 443 38.66 4.34 -1.17
C ASP A 443 39.97 4.83 -0.52
N ARG A 444 41.08 4.10 -0.73
CA ARG A 444 42.44 4.45 -0.25
C ARG A 444 43.15 5.52 -1.07
N LEU A 445 42.55 6.01 -2.16
CA LEU A 445 43.14 7.00 -3.07
C LEU A 445 42.47 8.37 -2.91
N THR A 446 43.23 9.44 -3.07
CA THR A 446 42.71 10.82 -3.14
C THR A 446 42.05 11.09 -4.50
N GLY A 447 41.21 12.13 -4.62
CA GLY A 447 40.35 12.38 -5.81
C GLY A 447 41.02 12.16 -7.18
N GLU A 448 42.00 13.00 -7.53
CA GLU A 448 42.73 12.85 -8.80
C GLU A 448 43.41 11.48 -8.97
N GLU A 449 43.88 10.86 -7.88
CA GLU A 449 44.55 9.57 -7.92
C GLU A 449 43.55 8.43 -8.14
N ARG A 450 42.35 8.55 -7.58
CA ARG A 450 41.21 7.63 -7.72
C ARG A 450 40.66 7.68 -9.14
N GLU A 451 40.38 8.87 -9.67
CA GLU A 451 39.99 9.08 -11.07
C GLU A 451 41.03 8.49 -12.03
N ARG A 452 42.31 8.78 -11.80
CA ARG A 452 43.43 8.30 -12.61
C ARG A 452 43.62 6.78 -12.51
N ALA A 453 43.28 6.17 -11.37
CA ALA A 453 43.29 4.72 -11.18
C ALA A 453 42.11 4.03 -11.87
N ALA A 454 40.89 4.60 -11.77
CA ALA A 454 39.70 4.12 -12.47
C ALA A 454 39.89 4.20 -13.99
N ARG A 455 40.28 5.38 -14.51
CA ARG A 455 40.48 5.61 -15.96
C ARG A 455 41.60 4.75 -16.55
N LYS A 456 42.59 4.35 -15.76
CA LYS A 456 43.63 3.39 -16.16
C LYS A 456 43.10 1.95 -16.33
N ARG A 457 41.92 1.63 -15.79
CA ARG A 457 41.21 0.35 -15.95
C ARG A 457 39.95 0.47 -16.85
N GLY A 458 39.84 1.53 -17.64
CA GLY A 458 38.70 1.77 -18.53
C GLY A 458 37.47 2.39 -17.87
N LEU A 459 37.36 2.38 -16.54
CA LEU A 459 36.24 2.95 -15.80
C LEU A 459 36.34 4.48 -15.70
N ASN A 460 35.20 5.16 -15.83
CA ASN A 460 35.10 6.60 -15.59
C ASN A 460 34.35 6.87 -14.28
N ILE A 461 34.65 7.99 -13.62
CA ILE A 461 33.84 8.51 -12.52
C ILE A 461 33.22 9.79 -13.09
N PRO A 462 31.95 9.78 -13.54
CA PRO A 462 31.31 10.98 -14.06
C PRO A 462 31.04 11.96 -12.90
N THR A 463 31.09 13.26 -13.18
CA THR A 463 30.58 14.27 -12.25
C THR A 463 29.06 14.31 -12.29
N THR A 464 28.44 14.98 -11.31
CA THR A 464 26.99 15.22 -11.30
C THR A 464 26.55 16.03 -12.52
N ASP A 465 27.39 16.95 -13.00
CA ASP A 465 27.08 17.77 -14.17
C ASP A 465 27.32 17.03 -15.50
N ASP A 466 28.25 16.06 -15.57
CA ASP A 466 28.33 15.11 -16.69
C ASP A 466 27.04 14.28 -16.75
N ALA A 467 26.61 13.70 -15.62
CA ALA A 467 25.43 12.84 -15.54
C ALA A 467 24.13 13.61 -15.86
N ARG A 468 24.02 14.87 -15.42
CA ARG A 468 22.95 15.80 -15.82
C ARG A 468 22.96 16.12 -17.31
N THR A 469 24.14 16.34 -17.88
CA THR A 469 24.28 16.62 -19.31
C THR A 469 23.83 15.40 -20.13
N ARG A 470 24.23 14.19 -19.75
CA ARG A 470 23.76 12.94 -20.38
C ARG A 470 22.26 12.73 -20.26
N LEU A 471 21.68 12.95 -19.08
CA LEU A 471 20.22 12.86 -18.85
C LEU A 471 19.47 13.81 -19.80
N ARG A 472 19.93 15.07 -19.86
CA ARG A 472 19.38 16.08 -20.76
C ARG A 472 19.54 15.69 -22.24
N ASP A 473 20.71 15.22 -22.64
CA ASP A 473 20.96 14.80 -24.02
C ASP A 473 20.15 13.55 -24.41
N ALA A 474 19.91 12.61 -23.48
CA ALA A 474 19.05 11.45 -23.68
C ALA A 474 17.58 11.85 -23.88
N VAL A 475 17.02 12.71 -23.00
CA VAL A 475 15.67 13.28 -23.19
C VAL A 475 15.56 13.99 -24.54
N PHE A 476 16.57 14.78 -24.92
CA PHE A 476 16.62 15.48 -26.21
C PHE A 476 16.82 14.52 -27.42
N ARG A 477 17.33 13.31 -27.21
CA ARG A 477 17.52 12.27 -28.23
C ARG A 477 16.19 11.54 -28.48
N GLU A 478 15.53 11.05 -27.42
CA GLU A 478 14.27 10.29 -27.53
C GLU A 478 13.13 11.17 -28.05
N LEU A 479 13.00 12.39 -27.52
CA LEU A 479 12.03 13.34 -28.03
C LEU A 479 12.29 13.68 -29.50
N ARG A 480 13.55 13.91 -29.90
CA ARG A 480 13.87 14.20 -31.32
C ARG A 480 13.53 13.03 -32.24
N ALA A 481 13.80 11.80 -31.81
CA ALA A 481 13.50 10.59 -32.57
C ALA A 481 11.98 10.33 -32.69
N GLY A 482 11.20 10.67 -31.66
CA GLY A 482 9.80 10.25 -31.54
C GLY A 482 9.67 8.85 -30.92
N ASN A 483 10.56 8.55 -29.95
CA ASN A 483 10.68 7.22 -29.37
C ASN A 483 9.75 7.01 -28.16
N THR A 484 9.59 5.73 -27.81
CA THR A 484 8.85 5.23 -26.65
C THR A 484 9.85 4.50 -25.75
N THR A 485 10.30 5.14 -24.67
CA THR A 485 11.54 4.73 -23.96
C THR A 485 11.48 5.10 -22.49
N VAL A 486 11.96 4.23 -21.61
CA VAL A 486 12.19 4.50 -20.19
C VAL A 486 13.66 4.83 -19.97
N LEU A 487 13.95 6.06 -19.55
CA LEU A 487 15.29 6.49 -19.18
C LEU A 487 15.55 6.11 -17.71
N ASP A 488 16.42 5.12 -17.51
CA ASP A 488 16.97 4.77 -16.20
C ASP A 488 17.98 5.84 -15.77
N ALA A 489 17.49 6.73 -14.91
CA ALA A 489 18.14 7.97 -14.53
C ALA A 489 18.21 8.07 -12.99
N PRO A 490 19.41 7.93 -12.38
CA PRO A 490 19.57 7.99 -10.93
C PRO A 490 18.90 9.18 -10.23
N THR A 491 18.39 8.94 -9.02
CA THR A 491 17.80 9.97 -8.16
C THR A 491 18.75 11.16 -7.94
N ALA A 492 18.18 12.35 -7.70
CA ALA A 492 18.88 13.63 -7.58
C ALA A 492 19.64 14.15 -8.83
N LEU A 493 19.60 13.46 -9.98
CA LEU A 493 20.07 14.03 -11.25
C LEU A 493 19.17 15.16 -11.80
N GLY A 494 17.96 15.34 -11.24
CA GLY A 494 17.06 16.42 -11.64
C GLY A 494 16.23 16.09 -12.89
N LYS A 495 15.66 14.87 -12.93
CA LYS A 495 14.74 14.36 -13.97
C LYS A 495 13.64 15.37 -14.31
N SER A 496 12.71 15.57 -13.37
CA SER A 496 11.60 16.53 -13.48
C SER A 496 12.09 17.96 -13.77
N HIS A 497 13.17 18.41 -13.12
CA HIS A 497 13.73 19.76 -13.34
C HIS A 497 14.16 19.97 -14.80
N THR A 498 14.78 18.97 -15.42
CA THR A 498 15.31 19.04 -16.81
C THR A 498 14.19 19.23 -17.83
N VAL A 499 13.03 18.62 -17.57
CA VAL A 499 11.84 18.75 -18.42
C VAL A 499 11.02 20.01 -18.10
N ALA A 500 10.88 20.36 -16.82
CA ALA A 500 10.13 21.53 -16.35
C ALA A 500 10.74 22.86 -16.84
N THR A 501 12.06 23.00 -16.77
CA THR A 501 12.74 24.31 -16.95
C THR A 501 13.16 24.64 -18.38
N GLU A 502 12.94 23.75 -19.34
CA GLU A 502 13.33 23.97 -20.74
C GLU A 502 12.23 24.72 -21.53
N PRO A 503 12.55 25.80 -22.27
CA PRO A 503 11.59 26.50 -23.12
C PRO A 503 11.35 25.73 -24.43
N TRP A 504 10.62 24.61 -24.34
CA TRP A 504 10.36 23.65 -25.42
C TRP A 504 9.74 24.24 -26.70
N ARG A 505 8.98 25.34 -26.63
CA ARG A 505 8.48 26.04 -27.84
C ARG A 505 9.60 26.62 -28.70
N ARG A 506 10.81 26.77 -28.14
CA ARG A 506 12.04 27.17 -28.85
C ARG A 506 12.85 25.96 -29.36
N ARG A 507 12.32 24.74 -29.22
CA ARG A 507 12.97 23.44 -29.51
C ARG A 507 12.15 22.59 -30.49
N GLY A 508 11.57 23.20 -31.52
CA GLY A 508 10.83 22.47 -32.57
C GLY A 508 11.66 21.36 -33.25
N ASP A 509 13.00 21.50 -33.26
CA ASP A 509 13.95 20.48 -33.73
C ASP A 509 14.10 19.25 -32.80
N VAL A 510 13.51 19.30 -31.61
CA VAL A 510 13.43 18.22 -30.61
C VAL A 510 11.99 17.75 -30.46
N THR A 511 11.05 18.68 -30.26
CA THR A 511 9.64 18.34 -29.98
C THR A 511 8.82 18.01 -31.21
N GLY A 512 9.36 18.23 -32.42
CA GLY A 512 8.63 18.12 -33.68
C GLY A 512 7.45 19.10 -33.77
N GLU A 513 7.60 20.28 -33.15
CA GLU A 513 6.55 21.31 -33.04
C GLU A 513 5.27 20.83 -32.31
N ALA A 514 5.37 19.72 -31.55
CA ALA A 514 4.32 19.22 -30.69
C ALA A 514 4.48 19.70 -29.22
N PRO A 515 3.38 19.83 -28.45
CA PRO A 515 3.44 20.14 -27.02
C PRO A 515 4.27 19.13 -26.22
N VAL A 516 4.77 19.55 -25.06
CA VAL A 516 5.33 18.65 -24.03
C VAL A 516 4.36 18.62 -22.86
N VAL A 517 3.87 17.41 -22.54
CA VAL A 517 3.02 17.13 -21.38
C VAL A 517 3.86 16.30 -20.41
N HIS A 518 3.91 16.75 -19.17
CA HIS A 518 4.76 16.21 -18.11
C HIS A 518 3.86 15.78 -16.96
N LEU A 519 3.73 14.47 -16.82
CA LEU A 519 2.85 13.83 -15.86
C LEU A 519 3.67 13.32 -14.69
N HIS A 520 3.11 13.42 -13.49
CA HIS A 520 3.79 13.16 -12.24
C HIS A 520 3.01 12.16 -11.37
N ALA A 521 3.70 11.40 -10.52
CA ALA A 521 3.06 10.50 -9.57
C ALA A 521 2.11 11.22 -8.60
N THR A 522 2.49 12.39 -8.06
CA THR A 522 1.70 13.13 -7.04
C THR A 522 1.41 14.57 -7.42
N THR A 523 0.43 15.18 -6.75
CA THR A 523 0.12 16.63 -6.81
C THR A 523 1.33 17.48 -6.43
N ASP A 524 2.09 17.03 -5.44
CA ASP A 524 3.24 17.75 -4.90
C ASP A 524 4.38 17.74 -5.92
N ALA A 525 4.70 16.58 -6.50
CA ALA A 525 5.69 16.49 -7.57
C ALA A 525 5.30 17.36 -8.78
N ARG A 526 4.00 17.39 -9.15
CA ARG A 526 3.45 18.27 -10.19
C ARG A 526 3.66 19.75 -9.85
N ASP A 527 3.27 20.20 -8.65
CA ASP A 527 3.27 21.62 -8.29
C ASP A 527 4.68 22.15 -7.97
N ASP A 528 5.56 21.28 -7.48
CA ASP A 528 6.98 21.54 -7.26
C ASP A 528 7.76 21.58 -8.59
N ALA A 529 7.42 20.71 -9.56
CA ALA A 529 7.88 20.83 -10.94
C ALA A 529 7.36 22.11 -11.61
N ALA A 530 6.09 22.45 -11.41
CA ALA A 530 5.52 23.69 -11.93
C ALA A 530 6.13 24.95 -11.30
N SER A 531 6.58 24.90 -10.04
CA SER A 531 7.33 26.01 -9.44
C SER A 531 8.67 26.20 -10.12
N LYS A 532 9.43 25.11 -10.30
CA LYS A 532 10.70 25.15 -11.06
C LYS A 532 10.49 25.73 -12.46
N THR A 533 9.36 25.46 -13.11
CA THR A 533 8.96 26.12 -14.38
C THR A 533 8.75 27.63 -14.20
N ARG A 534 7.97 28.09 -13.19
CA ARG A 534 7.73 29.52 -12.88
C ARG A 534 9.02 30.28 -12.55
N ASP A 535 9.96 29.63 -11.87
CA ASP A 535 11.25 30.19 -11.46
C ASP A 535 12.29 30.18 -12.61
N SER A 536 11.91 29.67 -13.79
CA SER A 536 12.75 29.56 -14.99
C SER A 536 12.39 30.56 -16.09
N GLY A 537 12.97 30.37 -17.29
CA GLY A 537 12.63 31.14 -18.50
C GLY A 537 11.55 30.50 -19.39
N ALA A 538 10.88 29.44 -18.91
CA ALA A 538 9.84 28.68 -19.63
C ALA A 538 8.41 29.02 -19.15
N ASN A 539 7.42 28.84 -20.00
CA ASN A 539 6.01 29.15 -19.76
C ASN A 539 5.19 27.87 -19.56
N GLY A 540 4.90 27.53 -18.30
CA GLY A 540 4.12 26.34 -17.93
C GLY A 540 2.61 26.54 -17.89
N ALA A 541 1.85 25.45 -17.98
CA ALA A 541 0.50 25.32 -17.41
C ALA A 541 0.48 24.20 -16.35
N VAL A 542 -0.50 24.25 -15.45
CA VAL A 542 -0.74 23.22 -14.43
C VAL A 542 -2.20 22.81 -14.53
N LEU A 543 -2.43 21.51 -14.55
CA LEU A 543 -3.76 20.91 -14.61
C LEU A 543 -4.10 20.31 -13.24
N LYS A 544 -5.34 20.53 -12.80
CA LYS A 544 -5.81 20.26 -11.44
C LYS A 544 -7.02 19.33 -11.44
N GLY A 545 -7.07 18.39 -10.50
CA GLY A 545 -8.17 17.44 -10.33
C GLY A 545 -9.45 18.15 -9.90
N ARG A 546 -10.62 17.50 -10.04
CA ARG A 546 -11.93 18.13 -9.79
C ARG A 546 -12.01 18.84 -8.42
N LYS A 547 -11.62 18.14 -7.34
CA LYS A 547 -11.63 18.65 -5.95
C LYS A 547 -10.67 19.83 -5.71
N GLU A 548 -9.64 20.00 -6.54
CA GLU A 548 -8.68 21.11 -6.39
C GLU A 548 -9.20 22.44 -6.96
N ILE A 549 -10.12 22.41 -7.92
CA ILE A 549 -10.40 23.57 -8.78
C ILE A 549 -11.89 23.82 -9.07
N SER A 550 -12.73 22.78 -9.14
CA SER A 550 -14.20 22.95 -9.18
C SER A 550 -14.70 23.29 -7.77
N PRO A 551 -15.47 24.38 -7.58
CA PRO A 551 -16.05 24.71 -6.28
C PRO A 551 -17.14 23.69 -5.90
N LEU A 552 -17.87 23.18 -6.88
CA LEU A 552 -18.94 22.20 -6.69
C LEU A 552 -18.36 20.85 -6.22
N ALA A 553 -17.36 20.31 -6.91
CA ALA A 553 -16.71 19.05 -6.53
C ALA A 553 -15.81 19.16 -5.28
N ARG A 554 -15.57 20.37 -4.76
CA ARG A 554 -14.90 20.60 -3.47
C ARG A 554 -15.90 20.71 -2.29
N GLY A 555 -17.19 20.83 -2.58
CA GLY A 555 -18.23 21.02 -1.55
C GLY A 555 -18.40 22.48 -1.09
N ASP A 556 -17.84 23.46 -1.80
CA ASP A 556 -18.07 24.89 -1.51
C ASP A 556 -19.58 25.23 -1.51
N HIS A 557 -20.40 24.46 -2.24
CA HIS A 557 -21.83 24.63 -2.45
C HIS A 557 -22.73 23.65 -1.67
N ASP A 558 -22.17 22.79 -0.82
CA ASP A 558 -22.94 21.78 -0.09
C ASP A 558 -23.77 22.39 1.06
N PRO A 559 -24.79 21.67 1.57
CA PRO A 559 -25.49 22.05 2.80
C PRO A 559 -24.55 22.14 4.01
N ARG A 560 -24.47 23.31 4.65
CA ARG A 560 -23.75 23.53 5.92
C ARG A 560 -24.46 24.60 6.76
N ALA A 561 -24.08 24.72 8.03
CA ALA A 561 -24.55 25.80 8.90
C ALA A 561 -24.18 27.18 8.31
N VAL A 562 -25.12 28.13 8.35
CA VAL A 562 -24.93 29.47 7.77
C VAL A 562 -24.06 30.32 8.70
N ALA A 563 -22.85 30.66 8.26
CA ALA A 563 -21.96 31.60 8.94
C ALA A 563 -22.30 33.05 8.59
N GLU A 564 -21.89 34.02 9.43
CA GLU A 564 -22.03 35.44 9.10
C GLU A 564 -21.28 35.78 7.79
N GLY A 565 -22.02 36.21 6.77
CA GLY A 565 -21.49 36.49 5.43
C GLY A 565 -21.73 35.39 4.38
N ASP A 566 -22.27 34.23 4.77
CA ASP A 566 -22.60 33.11 3.85
C ASP A 566 -24.05 33.20 3.31
N GLU A 567 -24.76 34.32 3.57
CA GLU A 567 -26.21 34.50 3.33
C GLU A 567 -26.63 34.41 1.86
N ASP A 568 -25.77 34.84 0.93
CA ASP A 568 -26.02 34.83 -0.53
C ASP A 568 -25.47 33.55 -1.22
N ARG A 569 -25.01 32.54 -0.47
CA ARG A 569 -24.40 31.33 -1.04
C ARG A 569 -25.45 30.38 -1.63
N GLN A 570 -25.42 30.17 -2.94
CA GLN A 570 -26.23 29.13 -3.59
C GLN A 570 -25.81 27.75 -3.08
N VAL A 571 -26.75 27.07 -2.40
CA VAL A 571 -26.61 25.66 -1.99
C VAL A 571 -27.06 24.76 -3.14
N VAL A 572 -26.34 23.66 -3.37
CA VAL A 572 -26.69 22.68 -4.42
C VAL A 572 -26.81 21.28 -3.80
N THR A 573 -27.86 20.57 -4.19
CA THR A 573 -28.05 19.14 -3.94
C THR A 573 -28.55 18.46 -5.21
N ILE A 574 -28.28 17.15 -5.34
CA ILE A 574 -28.61 16.36 -6.53
C ILE A 574 -29.22 15.04 -6.04
N ASP A 575 -30.42 14.69 -6.51
CA ASP A 575 -31.19 13.54 -6.00
C ASP A 575 -31.39 13.52 -4.46
N GLY A 576 -31.33 14.69 -3.81
CA GLY A 576 -31.40 14.85 -2.34
C GLY A 576 -30.06 14.72 -1.58
N GLU A 577 -28.94 14.53 -2.28
CA GLU A 577 -27.58 14.37 -1.74
C GLU A 577 -26.76 15.67 -1.91
N PRO A 578 -25.81 16.01 -1.02
CA PRO A 578 -24.82 17.06 -1.25
C PRO A 578 -24.11 16.91 -2.60
N ALA A 579 -23.90 18.01 -3.31
CA ALA A 579 -23.41 17.96 -4.69
C ALA A 579 -22.00 17.36 -4.80
N SER A 580 -21.10 17.58 -3.83
CA SER A 580 -19.77 16.96 -3.84
C SER A 580 -19.85 15.43 -3.67
N GLN A 581 -20.64 14.95 -2.70
CA GLN A 581 -20.85 13.53 -2.41
C GLN A 581 -21.45 12.80 -3.62
N TRP A 582 -22.50 13.37 -4.21
CA TRP A 582 -23.11 12.82 -5.43
C TRP A 582 -22.12 12.75 -6.59
N LEU A 583 -21.30 13.79 -6.80
CA LEU A 583 -20.27 13.83 -7.85
C LEU A 583 -19.15 12.83 -7.60
N ASP A 584 -18.73 12.63 -6.35
CA ASP A 584 -17.74 11.62 -5.98
C ASP A 584 -18.27 10.21 -6.17
N ARG A 585 -19.52 9.93 -5.76
CA ARG A 585 -20.23 8.68 -6.02
C ARG A 585 -20.34 8.38 -7.51
N GLN A 586 -20.65 9.37 -8.36
CA GLN A 586 -20.64 9.17 -9.82
C GLN A 586 -19.22 8.95 -10.38
N CYS A 587 -18.22 9.71 -9.93
CA CYS A 587 -16.88 9.67 -10.54
C CYS A 587 -16.02 8.50 -10.06
N ASP A 588 -16.08 8.15 -8.78
CA ASP A 588 -15.17 7.22 -8.13
C ASP A 588 -15.84 5.85 -7.91
N GLU A 589 -17.02 5.78 -7.27
CA GLU A 589 -17.74 4.49 -7.11
C GLU A 589 -18.32 3.92 -8.42
N LYS A 590 -18.63 4.79 -9.40
CA LYS A 590 -19.15 4.38 -10.72
C LYS A 590 -18.19 4.66 -11.88
N GLY A 591 -17.03 5.29 -11.66
CA GLY A 591 -16.01 5.52 -12.70
C GLY A 591 -16.39 6.49 -13.82
N LEU A 592 -17.41 7.35 -13.65
CA LEU A 592 -17.85 8.27 -14.72
C LEU A 592 -16.86 9.44 -14.93
N PRO A 593 -16.60 9.87 -16.18
CA PRO A 593 -15.83 11.09 -16.44
C PRO A 593 -16.51 12.32 -15.82
N PHE A 594 -15.74 13.21 -15.17
CA PHE A 594 -16.30 14.36 -14.45
C PHE A 594 -17.19 15.28 -15.31
N SER A 595 -16.88 15.48 -16.60
CA SER A 595 -17.75 16.26 -17.50
C SER A 595 -19.09 15.57 -17.79
N THR A 596 -19.12 14.24 -17.78
CA THR A 596 -20.34 13.44 -17.89
C THR A 596 -21.15 13.46 -16.59
N ALA A 597 -20.49 13.36 -15.42
CA ALA A 597 -21.15 13.52 -14.13
C ALA A 597 -21.74 14.95 -13.96
N LEU A 598 -21.01 16.00 -14.36
CA LEU A 598 -21.48 17.39 -14.30
C LEU A 598 -22.66 17.67 -15.26
N THR A 599 -22.72 16.99 -16.42
CA THR A 599 -23.88 17.05 -17.32
C THR A 599 -25.12 16.42 -16.67
N LEU A 600 -24.98 15.23 -16.07
CA LEU A 600 -26.07 14.59 -15.32
C LEU A 600 -26.51 15.43 -14.10
N ALA A 601 -25.55 16.03 -13.38
CA ALA A 601 -25.83 16.92 -12.25
C ALA A 601 -26.71 18.12 -12.63
N ARG A 602 -26.45 18.73 -13.80
CA ARG A 602 -27.28 19.83 -14.33
C ARG A 602 -28.73 19.39 -14.53
N GLU A 603 -28.95 18.19 -15.08
CA GLU A 603 -30.30 17.66 -15.33
C GLU A 603 -31.04 17.17 -14.07
N ARG A 604 -30.35 17.01 -12.93
CA ARG A 604 -30.87 16.33 -11.72
C ARG A 604 -30.76 17.13 -10.42
N ASN A 605 -30.32 18.39 -10.47
CA ASN A 605 -30.20 19.22 -9.27
C ASN A 605 -31.57 19.56 -8.67
N ASP A 606 -31.72 19.49 -7.35
CA ASP A 606 -33.01 19.67 -6.66
C ASP A 606 -33.50 21.13 -6.65
N GLN A 607 -32.74 22.05 -7.25
CA GLN A 607 -32.99 23.49 -7.27
C GLN A 607 -33.53 24.01 -8.63
N ASP A 608 -33.75 23.13 -9.62
CA ASP A 608 -34.14 23.49 -11.00
C ASP A 608 -33.19 24.53 -11.67
N LEU A 609 -31.89 24.49 -11.35
CA LEU A 609 -30.89 25.44 -11.89
C LEU A 609 -30.53 25.11 -13.36
N ASP A 610 -30.69 26.09 -14.25
CA ASP A 610 -30.25 26.02 -15.67
C ASP A 610 -28.71 25.92 -15.81
N ASP A 611 -27.96 26.43 -14.83
CA ASP A 611 -26.48 26.39 -14.79
C ASP A 611 -26.02 26.19 -13.35
N LEU A 612 -24.99 25.36 -13.14
CA LEU A 612 -24.48 25.03 -11.82
C LEU A 612 -23.33 25.97 -11.43
N PRO A 613 -23.13 26.25 -10.13
CA PRO A 613 -22.03 27.10 -9.68
C PRO A 613 -20.66 26.60 -10.18
N PRO A 614 -19.78 27.48 -10.68
CA PRO A 614 -19.90 28.94 -10.67
C PRO A 614 -20.77 29.52 -11.81
N GLU A 615 -21.82 30.27 -11.45
CA GLU A 615 -22.84 30.78 -12.38
C GLU A 615 -22.29 31.56 -13.58
N GLY A 616 -22.78 31.26 -14.79
CA GLY A 616 -22.55 32.07 -15.98
C GLY A 616 -21.17 31.91 -16.60
N GLN A 617 -20.39 30.93 -16.15
CA GLN A 617 -19.10 30.54 -16.69
C GLN A 617 -18.95 29.01 -16.65
N GLU A 618 -18.03 28.46 -17.46
CA GLU A 618 -17.74 27.03 -17.45
C GLU A 618 -17.02 26.63 -16.14
N ASP A 619 -17.36 25.47 -15.58
CA ASP A 619 -16.72 24.97 -14.35
C ASP A 619 -15.19 24.91 -14.53
N PRO A 620 -14.37 25.40 -13.58
CA PRO A 620 -12.91 25.48 -13.75
C PRO A 620 -12.20 24.17 -14.09
N ALA A 621 -12.71 23.01 -13.65
CA ALA A 621 -12.12 21.71 -13.96
C ALA A 621 -12.39 21.26 -15.40
N VAL A 622 -13.37 21.87 -16.07
CA VAL A 622 -13.61 21.75 -17.52
C VAL A 622 -12.95 22.92 -18.27
N ALA A 623 -13.07 24.15 -17.77
CA ALA A 623 -12.55 25.34 -18.42
C ALA A 623 -11.01 25.33 -18.58
N GLN A 624 -10.28 24.59 -17.74
CA GLN A 624 -8.82 24.40 -17.85
C GLN A 624 -8.36 23.74 -19.17
N TRP A 625 -9.25 23.07 -19.91
CA TRP A 625 -8.92 22.49 -21.22
C TRP A 625 -8.83 23.52 -22.35
N ASN A 626 -9.43 24.71 -22.16
CA ASN A 626 -9.54 25.72 -23.22
C ASN A 626 -8.17 26.27 -23.63
N GLY A 627 -7.77 25.99 -24.88
CA GLY A 627 -6.45 26.36 -25.42
C GLY A 627 -5.29 25.48 -24.93
N ILE A 628 -5.57 24.27 -24.41
CA ILE A 628 -4.56 23.29 -23.98
C ILE A 628 -4.80 21.94 -24.68
N PRO A 629 -3.76 21.27 -25.22
CA PRO A 629 -2.35 21.65 -25.20
C PRO A 629 -1.93 22.59 -26.35
N ARG A 630 -2.87 22.97 -27.24
CA ARG A 630 -2.63 23.76 -28.46
C ARG A 630 -3.52 25.01 -28.52
N THR A 631 -3.05 26.05 -29.19
CA THR A 631 -3.82 27.26 -29.51
C THR A 631 -4.84 26.99 -30.64
N GLU A 632 -5.70 27.96 -30.93
CA GLU A 632 -6.62 27.93 -32.09
C GLU A 632 -5.89 27.71 -33.43
N ASP A 633 -4.66 28.20 -33.58
CA ASP A 633 -3.80 27.99 -34.75
C ASP A 633 -3.17 26.58 -34.82
N GLY A 634 -3.29 25.78 -33.75
CA GLY A 634 -2.71 24.45 -33.62
C GLY A 634 -1.28 24.41 -33.03
N ASP A 635 -0.65 25.56 -32.81
CA ASP A 635 0.66 25.69 -32.16
C ASP A 635 0.62 25.20 -30.70
N PRO A 636 1.72 24.68 -30.12
CA PRO A 636 1.81 24.40 -28.70
C PRO A 636 1.55 25.67 -27.86
N ALA A 637 0.57 25.62 -26.95
CA ALA A 637 0.19 26.78 -26.15
C ALA A 637 1.25 27.17 -25.12
N LYS A 638 1.95 26.17 -24.57
CA LYS A 638 2.90 26.27 -23.47
C LYS A 638 4.21 25.58 -23.82
N ASP A 639 5.27 25.87 -23.06
CA ASP A 639 6.51 25.10 -23.13
C ASP A 639 6.30 23.71 -22.51
N VAL A 640 5.67 23.65 -21.33
CA VAL A 640 5.36 22.40 -20.64
C VAL A 640 3.97 22.49 -19.98
N ILE A 641 3.26 21.37 -19.93
CA ILE A 641 1.95 21.24 -19.27
C ILE A 641 2.10 20.17 -18.19
N HIS A 642 1.92 20.56 -16.92
CA HIS A 642 2.05 19.68 -15.77
C HIS A 642 0.70 19.09 -15.36
N GLY A 643 0.65 17.78 -15.09
CA GLY A 643 -0.50 17.09 -14.50
C GLY A 643 -0.06 15.91 -13.64
N THR A 644 -0.97 15.22 -12.96
CA THR A 644 -0.67 13.90 -12.38
C THR A 644 -0.83 12.79 -13.43
N HIS A 645 -0.41 11.55 -13.15
CA HIS A 645 -0.56 10.43 -14.09
C HIS A 645 -2.01 10.20 -14.56
N GLN A 646 -3.01 10.52 -13.75
CA GLN A 646 -4.43 10.47 -14.11
C GLN A 646 -4.83 11.40 -15.27
N PHE A 647 -3.99 12.37 -15.64
CA PHE A 647 -4.21 13.20 -16.83
C PHE A 647 -3.88 12.48 -18.15
N ALA A 648 -3.21 11.31 -18.11
CA ALA A 648 -2.95 10.50 -19.30
C ALA A 648 -4.22 10.01 -20.00
N TYR A 649 -5.33 9.82 -19.27
CA TYR A 649 -6.63 9.47 -19.86
C TYR A 649 -7.12 10.53 -20.85
N VAL A 650 -6.80 11.81 -20.67
CA VAL A 650 -7.32 12.91 -21.49
C VAL A 650 -6.76 12.86 -22.94
N PRO A 651 -7.57 12.55 -23.98
CA PRO A 651 -7.01 12.24 -25.30
C PRO A 651 -6.25 13.40 -25.95
N SER A 652 -6.65 14.65 -25.69
CA SER A 652 -5.96 15.84 -26.23
C SER A 652 -4.53 15.97 -25.70
N LEU A 653 -4.23 15.50 -24.49
CA LEU A 653 -2.90 15.59 -23.88
C LEU A 653 -1.93 14.52 -24.37
N ARG A 654 -2.42 13.38 -24.88
CA ARG A 654 -1.60 12.30 -25.46
C ARG A 654 -1.55 12.29 -26.98
N ARG A 655 -2.60 12.74 -27.68
CA ARG A 655 -2.67 12.65 -29.14
C ARG A 655 -1.72 13.64 -29.83
N HIS A 656 -0.69 13.09 -30.47
CA HIS A 656 0.34 13.84 -31.21
C HIS A 656 1.03 14.92 -30.34
N THR A 657 1.29 14.58 -29.09
CA THR A 657 2.10 15.32 -28.11
C THR A 657 3.35 14.52 -27.73
N ASN A 658 4.27 15.15 -27.01
CA ASN A 658 5.36 14.47 -26.34
C ASN A 658 4.96 14.25 -24.88
N VAL A 659 4.76 12.99 -24.48
CA VAL A 659 4.38 12.64 -23.11
C VAL A 659 5.63 12.27 -22.33
N ILE A 660 5.79 12.86 -21.15
CA ILE A 660 6.81 12.53 -20.15
C ILE A 660 6.09 11.98 -18.92
N LEU A 661 6.55 10.86 -18.39
CA LEU A 661 6.05 10.21 -17.17
C LEU A 661 7.18 10.24 -16.13
N ASP A 662 7.00 10.98 -15.02
CA ASP A 662 8.03 11.13 -13.97
C ASP A 662 7.76 10.14 -12.82
N GLU A 663 8.71 9.20 -12.66
CA GLU A 663 8.51 7.87 -12.05
C GLU A 663 7.50 6.97 -12.78
N GLN A 664 7.40 5.70 -12.35
CA GLN A 664 6.48 4.72 -12.93
C GLN A 664 5.02 5.07 -12.64
N PRO A 665 4.13 5.10 -13.65
CA PRO A 665 2.69 5.26 -13.43
C PRO A 665 2.05 3.97 -12.95
N ASP A 666 0.94 4.10 -12.21
CA ASP A 666 0.02 3.03 -11.92
C ASP A 666 -1.39 3.37 -12.45
N PHE A 667 -2.01 2.38 -13.08
CA PHE A 667 -3.37 2.42 -13.62
C PHE A 667 -4.18 1.17 -13.22
N THR A 668 -3.76 0.49 -12.15
CA THR A 668 -4.58 -0.50 -11.42
C THR A 668 -5.89 0.16 -10.97
N VAL A 669 -7.01 -0.57 -11.00
CA VAL A 669 -8.33 -0.07 -10.57
C VAL A 669 -8.76 -0.83 -9.33
N GLU A 670 -8.92 -0.12 -8.22
CA GLU A 670 -9.32 -0.66 -6.92
C GLU A 670 -10.83 -0.91 -6.90
N VAL A 671 -11.25 -2.09 -7.38
CA VAL A 671 -12.65 -2.55 -7.33
C VAL A 671 -12.66 -3.99 -6.83
N SER A 672 -13.41 -4.27 -5.75
CA SER A 672 -13.54 -5.64 -5.23
C SER A 672 -14.23 -6.56 -6.22
N ASP A 673 -13.88 -7.86 -6.20
CA ASP A 673 -14.48 -8.87 -7.06
C ASP A 673 -16.01 -8.85 -6.97
N GLU A 674 -16.60 -8.75 -5.77
CA GLU A 674 -18.05 -8.62 -5.61
C GLU A 674 -18.65 -7.42 -6.36
N ARG A 675 -18.00 -6.25 -6.32
CA ARG A 675 -18.47 -5.04 -7.01
C ARG A 675 -18.35 -5.21 -8.54
N ILE A 676 -17.34 -5.92 -9.02
CA ILE A 676 -17.24 -6.36 -10.42
C ILE A 676 -18.40 -7.32 -10.77
N GLN A 677 -18.65 -8.36 -9.95
CA GLN A 677 -19.74 -9.31 -10.17
C GLN A 677 -21.11 -8.62 -10.19
N ARG A 678 -21.37 -7.70 -9.25
CA ARG A 678 -22.60 -6.89 -9.20
C ARG A 678 -22.74 -6.00 -10.43
N GLY A 679 -21.70 -5.24 -10.79
CA GLY A 679 -21.76 -4.30 -11.90
C GLY A 679 -21.90 -4.98 -13.27
N VAL A 680 -21.20 -6.09 -13.50
CA VAL A 680 -21.38 -6.93 -14.69
C VAL A 680 -22.79 -7.53 -14.73
N SER A 681 -23.34 -7.95 -13.58
CA SER A 681 -24.72 -8.45 -13.50
C SER A 681 -25.77 -7.38 -13.82
N SER A 682 -25.58 -6.15 -13.33
CA SER A 682 -26.44 -4.99 -13.61
C SER A 682 -26.36 -4.58 -15.09
N TYR A 683 -25.16 -4.52 -15.68
CA TYR A 683 -24.96 -4.26 -17.11
C TYR A 683 -25.71 -5.27 -17.98
N LEU A 684 -25.53 -6.58 -17.72
CA LEU A 684 -26.19 -7.66 -18.46
C LEU A 684 -27.72 -7.57 -18.41
N GLN A 685 -28.28 -7.10 -17.30
CA GLN A 685 -29.71 -6.82 -17.16
C GLN A 685 -30.13 -5.61 -18.01
N ALA A 686 -29.39 -4.50 -17.95
CA ALA A 686 -29.66 -3.28 -18.71
C ALA A 686 -29.71 -3.53 -20.23
N ILE A 687 -28.73 -4.25 -20.79
CA ILE A 687 -28.68 -4.59 -22.23
C ILE A 687 -29.65 -5.72 -22.66
N ASN A 688 -30.41 -6.29 -21.71
CA ASN A 688 -31.30 -7.43 -21.89
C ASN A 688 -30.56 -8.63 -22.54
N ALA A 689 -29.43 -9.02 -21.96
CA ALA A 689 -28.61 -10.13 -22.44
C ALA A 689 -29.28 -11.51 -22.23
N PRO A 690 -28.83 -12.58 -22.92
CA PRO A 690 -29.33 -13.95 -22.72
C PRO A 690 -29.12 -14.51 -21.31
N VAL A 691 -28.15 -13.97 -20.57
CA VAL A 691 -27.88 -14.26 -19.15
C VAL A 691 -27.79 -12.94 -18.39
N SER A 692 -28.24 -12.91 -17.14
CA SER A 692 -28.46 -11.68 -16.36
C SER A 692 -27.66 -11.62 -15.06
N SER A 693 -26.59 -12.41 -14.94
CA SER A 693 -25.73 -12.49 -13.75
C SER A 693 -24.31 -12.95 -14.09
N TRP A 694 -23.36 -12.63 -13.23
CA TRP A 694 -21.96 -13.09 -13.28
C TRP A 694 -21.85 -14.60 -13.48
N THR A 695 -22.45 -15.40 -12.61
CA THR A 695 -22.42 -16.88 -12.71
C THR A 695 -22.99 -17.38 -14.05
N GLY A 696 -23.98 -16.69 -14.60
CA GLY A 696 -24.54 -16.99 -15.93
C GLY A 696 -23.58 -16.64 -17.08
N LEU A 697 -22.82 -15.54 -16.96
CA LEU A 697 -21.76 -15.16 -17.90
C LEU A 697 -20.64 -16.21 -17.90
N ILE A 698 -20.10 -16.55 -16.73
CA ILE A 698 -19.02 -17.53 -16.56
C ILE A 698 -19.43 -18.92 -17.08
N ALA A 699 -20.57 -19.44 -16.62
CA ALA A 699 -21.04 -20.78 -17.03
C ALA A 699 -21.33 -20.87 -18.55
N LEU A 700 -21.76 -19.78 -19.18
CA LEU A 700 -21.96 -19.73 -20.63
C LEU A 700 -20.67 -19.42 -21.41
N ALA A 701 -19.61 -18.93 -20.75
CA ALA A 701 -18.28 -18.72 -21.33
C ALA A 701 -17.50 -20.03 -21.42
N ASP A 702 -17.38 -20.73 -20.28
CA ASP A 702 -16.57 -21.94 -20.11
C ASP A 702 -17.10 -23.14 -20.91
N ALA A 703 -18.41 -23.44 -20.79
CA ALA A 703 -18.97 -24.74 -21.16
C ALA A 703 -18.47 -25.33 -22.49
N ASP A 704 -18.00 -26.58 -22.48
CA ASP A 704 -17.64 -27.30 -23.70
C ASP A 704 -18.88 -27.55 -24.58
N LEU A 705 -18.82 -27.08 -25.82
CA LEU A 705 -19.86 -27.25 -26.84
C LEU A 705 -19.46 -28.27 -27.92
N SER A 706 -18.47 -29.12 -27.66
CA SER A 706 -17.97 -30.11 -28.60
C SER A 706 -19.07 -31.13 -29.01
N GLY A 707 -19.52 -30.99 -30.26
CA GLY A 707 -20.29 -32.05 -30.95
C GLY A 707 -21.80 -31.82 -31.14
N SER A 708 -22.39 -30.68 -30.76
CA SER A 708 -23.80 -30.40 -31.12
C SER A 708 -24.13 -28.93 -31.35
N THR A 709 -25.07 -28.66 -32.26
CA THR A 709 -25.79 -27.38 -32.33
C THR A 709 -26.85 -27.34 -31.22
N SER A 710 -26.40 -27.23 -29.97
CA SER A 710 -27.24 -27.05 -28.79
C SER A 710 -27.92 -25.67 -28.81
N ASP A 711 -28.89 -25.46 -27.93
CA ASP A 711 -29.46 -24.12 -27.70
C ASP A 711 -28.44 -23.20 -26.99
N ALA A 712 -27.61 -23.75 -26.09
CA ALA A 712 -26.49 -23.04 -25.47
C ALA A 712 -25.48 -22.47 -26.50
N ALA A 713 -25.26 -23.14 -27.63
CA ALA A 713 -24.43 -22.59 -28.71
C ALA A 713 -25.05 -21.35 -29.39
N LYS A 714 -26.38 -21.22 -29.38
CA LYS A 714 -27.10 -20.04 -29.88
C LYS A 714 -27.10 -18.94 -28.83
N GLU A 715 -27.29 -19.29 -27.56
CA GLU A 715 -27.22 -18.36 -26.43
C GLU A 715 -25.82 -17.74 -26.30
N ARG A 716 -24.74 -18.54 -26.43
CA ARG A 716 -23.34 -18.05 -26.51
C ARG A 716 -23.13 -17.07 -27.66
N SER A 717 -23.67 -17.36 -28.85
CA SER A 717 -23.60 -16.43 -29.99
C SER A 717 -24.44 -15.16 -29.79
N ALA A 718 -25.62 -15.28 -29.19
CA ALA A 718 -26.49 -14.15 -28.90
C ALA A 718 -25.97 -13.28 -27.75
N LEU A 719 -25.07 -13.81 -26.91
CA LEU A 719 -24.34 -13.06 -25.89
C LEU A 719 -23.11 -12.36 -26.49
N ASP A 720 -22.35 -13.00 -27.39
CA ASP A 720 -21.36 -12.30 -28.24
C ASP A 720 -21.99 -11.07 -28.90
N ASP A 721 -23.12 -11.25 -29.60
CA ASP A 721 -23.87 -10.18 -30.28
C ASP A 721 -24.52 -9.15 -29.32
N ALA A 722 -24.51 -9.40 -28.00
CA ALA A 722 -25.10 -8.52 -27.00
C ALA A 722 -24.09 -7.71 -26.18
N LEU A 723 -22.89 -8.24 -25.93
CA LEU A 723 -21.84 -7.56 -25.15
C LEU A 723 -21.21 -6.35 -25.87
N ASP A 724 -21.49 -6.15 -27.17
CA ASP A 724 -21.14 -4.94 -27.92
C ASP A 724 -22.27 -3.90 -27.96
N LYS A 725 -23.20 -3.95 -27.00
CA LYS A 725 -24.24 -2.92 -26.79
C LYS A 725 -23.91 -2.03 -25.59
N ASP A 726 -24.12 -0.74 -25.76
CA ASP A 726 -24.13 0.22 -24.66
C ASP A 726 -25.43 0.07 -23.83
N PRO A 727 -25.36 0.26 -22.49
CA PRO A 727 -26.54 0.41 -21.65
C PRO A 727 -27.18 1.79 -21.88
N PRO A 728 -28.48 1.98 -21.56
CA PRO A 728 -29.14 3.27 -21.70
C PRO A 728 -28.58 4.30 -20.71
N THR A 729 -28.57 5.57 -21.09
CA THR A 729 -27.96 6.68 -20.32
C THR A 729 -28.38 6.71 -18.85
N GLU A 730 -29.68 6.55 -18.59
CA GLU A 730 -30.28 6.57 -17.27
C GLU A 730 -29.72 5.50 -16.31
N TRP A 731 -29.25 4.35 -16.83
CA TRP A 731 -28.66 3.29 -16.01
C TRP A 731 -27.44 3.77 -15.21
N TYR A 732 -26.57 4.57 -15.83
CA TYR A 732 -25.38 5.12 -15.17
C TYR A 732 -25.73 5.99 -13.95
N ALA A 733 -26.84 6.73 -13.98
CA ALA A 733 -27.28 7.55 -12.86
C ALA A 733 -28.11 6.75 -11.83
N ASP A 734 -29.18 6.09 -12.28
CA ASP A 734 -30.22 5.54 -11.42
C ASP A 734 -29.86 4.20 -10.76
N ASP A 735 -29.06 3.36 -11.41
CA ASP A 735 -28.75 2.01 -10.89
C ASP A 735 -27.57 2.06 -9.91
N ARG A 736 -27.74 1.47 -8.72
CA ARG A 736 -26.71 1.45 -7.65
C ARG A 736 -25.47 0.64 -8.08
N ASP A 737 -25.67 -0.40 -8.89
CA ASP A 737 -24.60 -1.27 -9.36
C ASP A 737 -24.08 -0.90 -10.76
N ALA A 738 -24.55 0.19 -11.36
CA ALA A 738 -23.92 0.71 -12.58
C ALA A 738 -22.47 1.15 -12.34
N HIS A 739 -21.61 0.83 -13.32
CA HIS A 739 -20.19 1.18 -13.31
C HIS A 739 -19.69 1.35 -14.74
N ALA A 740 -18.92 2.40 -15.01
CA ALA A 740 -18.41 2.76 -16.35
C ALA A 740 -17.59 1.63 -17.00
N LEU A 741 -16.81 0.89 -16.21
CA LEU A 741 -16.04 -0.25 -16.70
C LEU A 741 -16.88 -1.52 -16.93
N ALA A 742 -18.11 -1.64 -16.39
CA ALA A 742 -18.84 -2.91 -16.39
C ALA A 742 -19.14 -3.51 -17.78
N PRO A 743 -19.46 -2.74 -18.85
CA PRO A 743 -19.57 -3.28 -20.20
C PRO A 743 -18.28 -3.95 -20.67
N ASP A 744 -17.14 -3.31 -20.41
CA ASP A 744 -15.83 -3.80 -20.83
C ASP A 744 -15.25 -4.87 -19.90
N LEU A 745 -15.56 -4.85 -18.61
CA LEU A 745 -15.30 -5.96 -17.69
C LEU A 745 -16.04 -7.20 -18.16
N ALA A 746 -17.32 -7.09 -18.55
CA ALA A 746 -18.06 -8.20 -19.13
C ALA A 746 -17.41 -8.72 -20.43
N ARG A 747 -16.96 -7.82 -21.34
CA ARG A 747 -16.22 -8.20 -22.55
C ARG A 747 -14.85 -8.84 -22.25
N ALA A 748 -14.12 -8.36 -21.25
CA ALA A 748 -12.80 -8.86 -20.86
C ALA A 748 -12.92 -10.24 -20.21
N VAL A 749 -13.79 -10.39 -19.21
CA VAL A 749 -14.06 -11.66 -18.52
C VAL A 749 -14.54 -12.73 -19.50
N TRP A 750 -15.49 -12.38 -20.37
CA TRP A 750 -15.96 -13.26 -21.44
C TRP A 750 -14.83 -13.75 -22.34
N ARG A 751 -13.88 -12.87 -22.71
CA ARG A 751 -12.72 -13.25 -23.53
C ARG A 751 -11.69 -14.07 -22.76
N ALA A 752 -11.43 -13.74 -21.49
CA ALA A 752 -10.47 -14.46 -20.64
C ALA A 752 -10.91 -15.91 -20.47
N VAL A 753 -12.14 -16.17 -20.02
CA VAL A 753 -12.65 -17.53 -19.78
C VAL A 753 -12.81 -18.32 -21.09
N ARG A 754 -13.33 -17.70 -22.16
CA ARG A 754 -13.67 -18.41 -23.41
C ARG A 754 -12.50 -18.60 -24.39
N TYR A 755 -11.49 -17.72 -24.35
CA TYR A 755 -10.40 -17.70 -25.34
C TYR A 755 -9.00 -17.55 -24.76
N GLY A 756 -8.85 -17.19 -23.48
CA GLY A 756 -7.57 -17.18 -22.80
C GLY A 756 -7.23 -18.59 -22.31
N ASP A 757 -6.05 -19.08 -22.65
CA ASP A 757 -5.44 -20.22 -21.96
C ASP A 757 -4.99 -19.77 -20.55
N ALA A 758 -5.02 -20.68 -19.57
CA ALA A 758 -4.47 -20.41 -18.26
C ALA A 758 -2.92 -20.40 -18.30
N ASP A 759 -2.31 -19.52 -17.52
CA ASP A 759 -0.86 -19.40 -17.40
C ASP A 759 -0.25 -20.47 -16.45
N GLY A 760 1.06 -20.41 -16.23
CA GLY A 760 1.76 -21.32 -15.32
C GLY A 760 1.39 -21.19 -13.83
N ASN A 761 0.54 -20.22 -13.47
CA ASN A 761 0.02 -19.97 -12.13
C ASN A 761 -1.48 -20.26 -12.03
N GLY A 762 -2.10 -20.86 -13.05
CA GLY A 762 -3.54 -21.13 -13.08
C GLY A 762 -4.39 -19.90 -13.38
N ARG A 763 -3.86 -18.87 -14.07
CA ARG A 763 -4.58 -17.60 -14.28
C ARG A 763 -4.86 -17.33 -15.76
N ARG A 764 -6.09 -16.94 -16.07
CA ARG A 764 -6.48 -16.44 -17.39
C ARG A 764 -6.39 -14.93 -17.43
N SER A 765 -6.14 -14.37 -18.61
CA SER A 765 -6.11 -12.92 -18.80
C SER A 765 -6.71 -12.51 -20.14
N ALA A 766 -7.24 -11.29 -20.21
CA ALA A 766 -7.68 -10.67 -21.45
C ALA A 766 -7.53 -9.15 -21.41
N LYS A 767 -7.41 -8.56 -22.60
CA LYS A 767 -7.31 -7.11 -22.80
C LYS A 767 -8.34 -6.66 -23.84
N VAL A 768 -9.07 -5.59 -23.52
CA VAL A 768 -10.08 -4.97 -24.38
C VAL A 768 -9.85 -3.47 -24.47
N LEU A 769 -10.34 -2.84 -25.54
CA LEU A 769 -10.38 -1.38 -25.60
C LEU A 769 -11.64 -0.91 -24.89
N HIS A 770 -11.47 -0.14 -23.83
CA HIS A 770 -12.54 0.53 -23.11
C HIS A 770 -12.63 2.00 -23.57
N GLU A 771 -13.83 2.44 -23.95
CA GLU A 771 -14.13 3.84 -24.22
C GLU A 771 -15.11 4.32 -23.14
N PRO A 772 -14.71 5.22 -22.22
CA PRO A 772 -15.57 5.71 -21.15
C PRO A 772 -16.85 6.36 -21.69
N PRO A 773 -18.01 6.19 -21.02
CA PRO A 773 -19.26 6.79 -21.45
C PRO A 773 -19.15 8.31 -21.48
N ARG A 774 -19.47 8.90 -22.63
CA ARG A 774 -19.46 10.36 -22.85
C ARG A 774 -20.84 10.87 -23.21
N LEU A 775 -21.58 11.30 -22.19
CA LEU A 775 -22.88 11.96 -22.35
C LEU A 775 -22.73 13.44 -22.77
N ASP A 776 -21.50 13.96 -22.73
CA ASP A 776 -21.09 15.33 -23.07
C ASP A 776 -20.58 15.48 -24.52
N ALA A 777 -20.71 14.44 -25.35
CA ALA A 777 -20.13 14.37 -26.70
C ALA A 777 -21.20 14.29 -27.82
N GLY A 778 -20.81 14.70 -29.03
CA GLY A 778 -21.61 14.47 -30.23
C GLY A 778 -21.26 13.16 -30.95
N ASP A 779 -22.23 12.59 -31.68
CA ASP A 779 -22.05 11.41 -32.55
C ASP A 779 -20.87 11.60 -33.52
N GLY A 780 -19.69 11.06 -33.16
CA GLY A 780 -18.48 11.07 -33.98
C GLY A 780 -17.21 11.58 -33.31
N ASP A 781 -17.28 12.14 -32.09
CA ASP A 781 -16.09 12.57 -31.32
C ASP A 781 -15.30 11.36 -30.78
N GLN A 782 -14.47 10.76 -31.63
CA GLN A 782 -13.62 9.61 -31.29
C GLN A 782 -12.67 9.90 -30.13
N TYR A 783 -13.06 9.45 -28.93
CA TYR A 783 -12.19 9.35 -27.78
C TYR A 783 -11.12 8.28 -28.05
N ALA A 784 -9.86 8.55 -27.70
CA ALA A 784 -8.86 7.49 -27.70
C ALA A 784 -9.07 6.67 -26.42
N GLY A 785 -9.43 5.40 -26.51
CA GLY A 785 -9.77 4.59 -25.33
C GLY A 785 -8.65 4.42 -24.29
N ALA A 786 -9.00 3.69 -23.23
CA ALA A 786 -8.06 3.02 -22.34
C ALA A 786 -8.07 1.51 -22.67
N TRP A 787 -7.01 0.79 -22.29
CA TRP A 787 -6.93 -0.66 -22.46
C TRP A 787 -7.24 -1.36 -21.15
N LEU A 788 -8.50 -1.73 -20.97
CA LEU A 788 -8.92 -2.52 -19.82
C LEU A 788 -8.31 -3.93 -19.90
N SER A 789 -7.51 -4.27 -18.91
CA SER A 789 -6.82 -5.56 -18.76
C SER A 789 -7.33 -6.24 -17.49
N VAL A 790 -7.72 -7.51 -17.58
CA VAL A 790 -8.27 -8.28 -16.45
C VAL A 790 -7.49 -9.57 -16.30
N VAL A 791 -7.17 -9.93 -15.05
CA VAL A 791 -6.60 -11.23 -14.66
C VAL A 791 -7.59 -11.92 -13.72
N ILE A 792 -7.87 -13.20 -14.01
CA ILE A 792 -8.85 -14.03 -13.32
C ILE A 792 -8.20 -15.37 -13.00
N ASP A 793 -8.54 -15.97 -11.86
CA ASP A 793 -8.20 -17.37 -11.59
C ASP A 793 -8.94 -18.34 -12.55
N ASP A 794 -8.41 -19.55 -12.70
CA ASP A 794 -9.01 -20.64 -13.50
C ASP A 794 -9.85 -21.61 -12.66
N GLU A 795 -9.63 -21.68 -11.34
CA GLU A 795 -10.33 -22.65 -10.47
C GLU A 795 -11.67 -22.11 -9.93
N ASP A 796 -11.73 -20.85 -9.50
CA ASP A 796 -12.95 -20.22 -8.94
C ASP A 796 -13.52 -19.06 -9.79
N TYR A 797 -12.76 -18.58 -10.78
CA TYR A 797 -13.04 -17.40 -11.60
C TYR A 797 -13.15 -16.06 -10.85
N THR A 798 -12.52 -15.92 -9.68
CA THR A 798 -12.38 -14.62 -9.00
C THR A 798 -11.38 -13.71 -9.73
N VAL A 799 -11.76 -12.44 -9.91
CA VAL A 799 -10.93 -11.41 -10.53
C VAL A 799 -9.82 -11.00 -9.57
N GLN A 800 -8.59 -11.30 -9.94
CA GLN A 800 -7.40 -11.04 -9.13
C GLN A 800 -6.91 -9.59 -9.27
N SER A 801 -7.08 -8.98 -10.44
CA SER A 801 -6.60 -7.62 -10.73
C SER A 801 -7.24 -7.03 -12.00
N VAL A 802 -7.39 -5.70 -12.01
CA VAL A 802 -7.89 -4.91 -13.15
C VAL A 802 -6.97 -3.70 -13.39
N TRP A 803 -6.63 -3.45 -14.66
CA TRP A 803 -5.89 -2.24 -15.08
C TRP A 803 -6.64 -1.51 -16.19
N SER A 804 -6.66 -0.18 -16.17
CA SER A 804 -7.31 0.67 -17.19
C SER A 804 -6.29 1.56 -17.91
N THR A 805 -5.21 0.97 -18.42
CA THR A 805 -4.07 1.73 -18.98
C THR A 805 -4.47 2.66 -20.14
N PRO A 806 -4.27 3.99 -20.05
CA PRO A 806 -4.58 4.91 -21.15
C PRO A 806 -3.86 4.55 -22.45
N ASP A 807 -4.54 4.56 -23.60
CA ASP A 807 -3.89 4.24 -24.88
C ASP A 807 -2.92 5.36 -25.32
N LEU A 808 -1.65 5.22 -24.95
CA LEU A 808 -0.57 6.14 -25.33
C LEU A 808 -0.10 5.95 -26.79
N SER A 809 -0.67 5.01 -27.57
CA SER A 809 -0.23 4.70 -28.95
C SER A 809 -0.30 5.89 -29.93
N GLN A 810 -1.10 6.90 -29.63
CA GLN A 810 -1.25 8.11 -30.47
C GLN A 810 -0.26 9.24 -30.15
N ALA A 811 0.61 9.06 -29.17
CA ALA A 811 1.67 10.02 -28.83
C ALA A 811 2.71 10.15 -29.94
N ARG A 812 3.41 11.29 -29.97
CA ARG A 812 4.60 11.49 -30.82
C ARG A 812 5.84 10.86 -30.19
N ALA A 813 5.93 10.91 -28.87
CA ALA A 813 6.99 10.32 -28.04
C ALA A 813 6.43 10.04 -26.65
N VAL A 814 6.93 8.99 -25.99
CA VAL A 814 6.60 8.65 -24.60
C VAL A 814 7.90 8.37 -23.86
N VAL A 815 8.30 9.25 -22.94
CA VAL A 815 9.55 9.12 -22.19
C VAL A 815 9.26 8.93 -20.71
N GLY A 816 9.53 7.72 -20.20
CA GLY A 816 9.56 7.45 -18.76
C GLY A 816 10.85 7.98 -18.13
N LEU A 817 10.75 8.58 -16.96
CA LEU A 817 11.88 9.10 -16.17
C LEU A 817 11.93 8.35 -14.83
N ASP A 818 12.53 7.18 -14.81
CA ASP A 818 12.55 6.28 -13.66
C ASP A 818 13.94 6.23 -13.03
N ALA A 819 14.04 5.97 -11.72
CA ALA A 819 15.31 5.70 -11.06
C ALA A 819 15.69 4.21 -11.03
N HIS A 820 14.71 3.29 -11.10
CA HIS A 820 14.85 1.83 -11.00
C HIS A 820 13.71 1.12 -11.78
N PRO A 821 13.68 1.20 -13.13
CA PRO A 821 12.51 0.79 -13.91
C PRO A 821 12.24 -0.71 -13.94
N SER A 822 11.10 -1.12 -13.38
CA SER A 822 10.49 -2.43 -13.61
C SER A 822 9.83 -2.46 -14.99
N MET A 823 10.52 -3.03 -15.98
CA MET A 823 10.05 -3.03 -17.37
C MET A 823 8.70 -3.75 -17.60
N PRO A 824 8.37 -4.89 -16.96
CA PRO A 824 7.05 -5.49 -17.09
C PRO A 824 5.91 -4.57 -16.63
N MET A 825 6.13 -3.76 -15.58
CA MET A 825 5.16 -2.76 -15.13
C MET A 825 5.10 -1.54 -16.06
N TRP A 826 6.23 -1.15 -16.69
CA TRP A 826 6.23 -0.14 -17.76
C TRP A 826 5.55 -0.62 -19.05
N GLU A 827 5.57 -1.91 -19.37
CA GLU A 827 4.79 -2.48 -20.48
C GLU A 827 3.29 -2.57 -20.17
N LEU A 828 2.93 -2.72 -18.89
CA LEU A 828 1.55 -2.80 -18.41
C LEU A 828 0.89 -1.42 -18.29
N ASN A 829 1.57 -0.45 -17.68
CA ASN A 829 1.06 0.88 -17.37
C ASN A 829 1.57 2.00 -18.32
N GLY A 830 2.57 1.71 -19.15
CA GLY A 830 3.12 2.67 -20.12
C GLY A 830 2.58 2.49 -21.55
N ALA A 831 3.39 2.87 -22.53
CA ALA A 831 3.06 2.67 -23.94
C ALA A 831 3.56 1.31 -24.44
N PRO A 832 2.87 0.62 -25.37
CA PRO A 832 3.28 -0.72 -25.80
C PRO A 832 4.70 -0.77 -26.37
N GLY A 833 5.56 -1.63 -25.79
CA GLY A 833 6.93 -1.85 -26.24
C GLY A 833 7.90 -0.71 -25.94
N MET A 834 8.02 -0.31 -24.66
CA MET A 834 9.02 0.67 -24.25
C MET A 834 10.42 0.06 -24.16
N ASP A 835 11.41 0.65 -24.84
CA ASP A 835 12.82 0.31 -24.65
C ASP A 835 13.35 0.89 -23.31
N ARG A 836 14.34 0.23 -22.68
CA ARG A 836 15.11 0.80 -21.54
C ARG A 836 16.43 1.40 -22.06
N ASP A 837 16.72 2.65 -21.71
CA ASP A 837 18.05 3.26 -21.90
C ASP A 837 18.64 3.72 -20.57
N ALA A 838 19.92 3.45 -20.33
CA ALA A 838 20.61 3.76 -19.08
C ALA A 838 21.50 5.00 -19.23
N VAL A 839 21.20 6.06 -18.48
CA VAL A 839 21.91 7.35 -18.55
C VAL A 839 23.37 7.23 -18.07
N LEU A 840 23.61 6.33 -17.13
CA LEU A 840 24.93 5.88 -16.67
C LEU A 840 24.94 4.34 -16.72
N ASP A 841 26.05 3.73 -17.13
CA ASP A 841 26.20 2.28 -16.97
C ASP A 841 26.26 1.88 -15.47
N PRO A 842 26.01 0.61 -15.11
CA PRO A 842 25.97 0.19 -13.70
C PRO A 842 27.27 0.51 -12.93
N ALA A 843 28.44 0.43 -13.56
CA ALA A 843 29.71 0.74 -12.90
C ALA A 843 29.88 2.26 -12.71
N GLU A 844 29.60 3.08 -13.72
CA GLU A 844 29.57 4.55 -13.58
C GLU A 844 28.55 5.00 -12.53
N ARG A 845 27.35 4.38 -12.49
CA ARG A 845 26.28 4.63 -11.50
C ARG A 845 26.75 4.36 -10.07
N ARG A 846 27.38 3.20 -9.81
CA ARG A 846 27.96 2.88 -8.49
C ARG A 846 29.11 3.83 -8.11
N LEU A 847 30.01 4.12 -9.04
CA LEU A 847 31.15 5.03 -8.82
C LEU A 847 30.70 6.47 -8.53
N TRP A 848 29.69 6.96 -9.26
CA TRP A 848 29.07 8.27 -9.05
C TRP A 848 28.41 8.37 -7.67
N ARG A 849 27.57 7.39 -7.29
CA ARG A 849 26.96 7.30 -5.95
C ARG A 849 28.04 7.38 -4.87
N ARG A 850 29.08 6.52 -4.93
CA ARG A 850 30.10 6.40 -3.88
C ARG A 850 31.07 7.58 -3.78
N TYR A 851 31.49 8.18 -4.91
CA TYR A 851 32.64 9.10 -4.92
C TYR A 851 32.33 10.56 -5.28
N GLU A 852 31.30 10.81 -6.07
CA GLU A 852 30.86 12.16 -6.44
C GLU A 852 29.74 12.64 -5.51
N ARG A 853 28.76 11.77 -5.23
CA ARG A 853 27.66 12.05 -4.29
C ARG A 853 28.00 11.78 -2.83
N GLY A 854 29.12 11.09 -2.55
CA GLY A 854 29.54 10.72 -1.20
C GLY A 854 28.64 9.69 -0.51
N LEU A 855 27.76 9.01 -1.26
CA LEU A 855 26.80 8.04 -0.74
C LEU A 855 27.50 6.70 -0.52
N SER A 856 27.98 6.47 0.70
CA SER A 856 28.26 5.13 1.20
C SER A 856 26.95 4.41 1.49
N VAL A 857 26.75 3.23 0.91
CA VAL A 857 25.72 2.29 1.40
C VAL A 857 26.10 1.89 2.82
N VAL A 858 25.20 2.12 3.76
CA VAL A 858 25.28 1.66 5.14
C VAL A 858 24.00 0.87 5.38
N GLN A 859 24.14 -0.43 5.61
CA GLN A 859 23.02 -1.29 5.98
C GLN A 859 22.61 -0.96 7.42
N ILE A 860 21.32 -0.71 7.63
CA ILE A 860 20.70 -0.48 8.93
C ILE A 860 19.49 -1.41 8.99
N GLY A 861 19.67 -2.59 9.59
CA GLY A 861 18.71 -3.69 9.51
C GLY A 861 18.63 -4.35 8.13
N ASP A 862 17.74 -5.32 8.01
CA ASP A 862 17.69 -6.25 6.86
C ASP A 862 16.60 -5.88 5.83
N ALA A 863 16.14 -4.62 5.86
CA ALA A 863 15.08 -4.11 4.99
C ALA A 863 15.64 -3.64 3.63
N THR A 864 15.22 -4.30 2.55
CA THR A 864 15.80 -4.14 1.19
C THR A 864 15.32 -2.92 0.39
N ARG A 865 15.04 -1.77 1.04
CA ARG A 865 14.67 -0.51 0.37
C ARG A 865 15.34 0.73 1.00
N PRO A 866 16.16 1.48 0.26
CA PRO A 866 16.68 2.77 0.73
C PRO A 866 15.58 3.85 0.74
N ALA A 867 15.27 4.41 1.90
CA ALA A 867 14.39 5.57 2.00
C ALA A 867 15.04 6.83 1.38
N PRO A 868 14.28 7.69 0.67
CA PRO A 868 14.76 9.01 0.25
C PRO A 868 15.09 9.87 1.48
N GLY A 869 16.37 10.22 1.65
CA GLY A 869 16.87 10.74 2.92
C GLY A 869 16.32 12.11 3.34
N ALA A 870 15.90 12.22 4.60
CA ALA A 870 15.70 13.49 5.29
C ALA A 870 17.00 14.32 5.32
N THR A 871 16.88 15.64 5.26
CA THR A 871 18.05 16.54 5.22
C THR A 871 18.61 16.76 6.63
N PRO A 872 19.93 16.61 6.86
CA PRO A 872 20.52 16.89 8.17
C PRO A 872 20.45 18.39 8.48
N ALA A 873 19.77 18.75 9.56
CA ALA A 873 19.73 20.12 10.06
C ALA A 873 21.12 20.58 10.52
N SER A 874 21.54 21.77 10.11
CA SER A 874 22.88 22.31 10.41
C SER A 874 22.81 23.72 10.99
N GLY A 875 23.15 23.87 12.28
CA GLY A 875 23.27 25.17 12.96
C GLY A 875 22.62 25.18 14.33
#